data_AF-A0A8C9WPQ1-F1
#
_entry.id   AF-A0A8C9WPQ1-F1
#
_cell.length_a   1.000
_cell.length_b   1.000
_cell.length_c   1.000
_cell.angle_alpha   90.00
_cell.angle_beta   90.00
_cell.angle_gamma   90.00
#
_symmetry.space_group_name_H-M   'P 1'
#
loop_
_entity.id
_entity.type
_entity.pdbx_description
1 polymer ?
#
loop_
_entity_poly.entity_id
_entity_poly.type
_entity_poly.pdbx_seq_one_letter_code
_entity_poly.pdbx_strand_id
1 'polypeptide(L)'
;KYPSGLFGFTKTSSSFTYDIHFWLGKDTSQDEQGSAAIYTTLMDDHLGGVAVQHRETQGCESDTFRGYFKQGIMYKKGGVASGLKQVETNTYNIRRLLHVKGKKHVVAGEVEMSWNSFNKGDVFLLDLGNLIIQWNGPQSNRMERLKGMNLAKDIRDRERGGRAKVTVVEGENEGSSEEAMRLMKQVLGERRELKDPIPDEVVDQKLKSSVKLFHITDADGNLVVQEVATKPLTQELLNHEDCYLLDQGGIRIFIWKGKKASKTERAECMNKAEAYKKAKDYPPTTYVEMVNDGAESSVFKQLFTKWTVKGQTVGLGTTHCPGKIAKVEQIKFDATSMHARPDLAAQQKMVDDGSGEAEVWRIEDNEMAPVDRKWLGHFYGSDCYLILYKYEVSSKLHYILYIWQGRHASTAELTASAYQAVILDQQYDGEPMQVRVPMGKEPPHLMAIFKGKMVIYEDGSSRSGDTQPKSGPRLFHVNGTNEFNTRAIEVPPRSSSLNSNDVFVLRTDNCCYLWYGKGCSGDEREMGKSLADIISKREKHVIAEGQEPADFWVSLGGKSQYSNSKRLQEENSSITPRLFECSNQTGRFLATEITNFNQDDLDEDDVMLLDIWDQIILWIGKGANQTEKDAAVTTAQEYLKTHPGGRDVETPILLVKQGFEPPTFTGWFHAWDPQKWSDGKSYEQLKAELGDATDVIKLTTRGPHATYVTSSSLPTFPVDKLVNCPAENLPEGVDPTKKEEYLSNEDFALVLGMSRLDFYAMPIWKQKNMKKEKGLF
;
A
#
# COMPACT_ATOMS: atom_id res chain seq x y z
N LYS A 1 29.52 7.67 17.29
CA LYS A 1 29.50 7.02 18.63
C LYS A 1 28.17 7.37 19.28
N TYR A 2 27.10 6.62 19.01
CA TYR A 2 25.85 6.66 19.79
C TYR A 2 25.15 5.30 19.60
N PRO A 3 24.78 4.58 20.67
CA PRO A 3 23.80 3.50 20.56
C PRO A 3 22.41 4.13 20.32
N SER A 4 21.67 3.56 19.37
CA SER A 4 20.33 4.02 19.00
C SER A 4 19.30 3.61 20.08
N GLY A 5 18.86 4.58 20.88
CA GLY A 5 17.67 4.46 21.73
C GLY A 5 16.43 4.97 20.97
N LEU A 6 15.29 4.32 21.17
CA LEU A 6 14.00 4.67 20.58
C LEU A 6 12.97 4.88 21.69
N PHE A 7 12.17 5.94 21.58
CA PHE A 7 11.30 6.45 22.64
C PHE A 7 9.83 6.25 22.30
N GLY A 8 9.04 5.79 23.28
CA GLY A 8 7.58 5.76 23.23
C GLY A 8 6.96 6.65 24.30
N PHE A 9 5.84 7.29 23.99
CA PHE A 9 5.10 8.13 24.94
C PHE A 9 3.63 7.70 24.98
N THR A 10 3.08 7.58 26.19
CA THR A 10 1.63 7.52 26.43
C THR A 10 1.26 8.51 27.54
N LYS A 11 0.02 9.03 27.55
CA LYS A 11 -0.44 9.92 28.63
C LYS A 11 -1.87 9.63 29.03
N THR A 12 -2.11 9.51 30.34
CA THR A 12 -3.42 9.59 30.98
C THR A 12 -3.52 10.91 31.75
N SER A 13 -4.73 11.50 31.71
CA SER A 13 -5.26 12.84 32.06
C SER A 13 -4.52 13.85 32.97
N SER A 14 -3.33 13.62 33.54
CA SER A 14 -2.58 14.67 34.26
C SER A 14 -1.05 14.52 34.40
N SER A 15 -0.39 13.47 33.89
CA SER A 15 1.09 13.31 34.00
C SER A 15 1.66 12.50 32.83
N PHE A 16 2.88 12.82 32.37
CA PHE A 16 3.57 12.07 31.31
C PHE A 16 4.02 10.70 31.83
N THR A 17 3.90 9.65 31.01
CA THR A 17 4.58 8.37 31.23
C THR A 17 5.58 8.15 30.09
N TYR A 18 6.80 7.79 30.44
CA TYR A 18 7.92 7.65 29.51
C TYR A 18 8.26 6.18 29.34
N ASP A 19 8.45 5.70 28.12
CA ASP A 19 8.92 4.34 27.82
C ASP A 19 10.24 4.41 27.06
N ILE A 20 11.36 4.01 27.70
CA ILE A 20 12.70 4.02 27.11
C ILE A 20 13.05 2.61 26.66
N HIS A 21 13.22 2.41 25.36
CA HIS A 21 13.63 1.11 24.81
C HIS A 21 15.09 1.14 24.38
N PHE A 22 15.87 0.14 24.81
CA PHE A 22 17.18 -0.14 24.23
C PHE A 22 17.18 -1.49 23.53
N TRP A 23 17.56 -1.49 22.25
CA TRP A 23 17.47 -2.63 21.37
C TRP A 23 18.84 -3.25 21.09
N LEU A 24 18.93 -4.57 21.23
CA LEU A 24 20.16 -5.32 21.06
C LEU A 24 20.07 -6.26 19.86
N GLY A 25 20.95 -6.05 18.90
CA GLY A 25 21.14 -6.92 17.75
C GLY A 25 21.69 -8.29 18.16
N LYS A 26 21.43 -9.31 17.35
CA LYS A 26 21.92 -10.68 17.57
C LYS A 26 23.44 -10.74 17.66
N ASP A 27 24.13 -9.88 16.90
CA ASP A 27 25.59 -9.82 16.81
C ASP A 27 26.18 -8.62 17.59
N THR A 28 25.41 -7.98 18.47
CA THR A 28 25.87 -6.80 19.25
C THR A 28 26.93 -7.21 20.28
N SER A 29 28.05 -6.47 20.33
CA SER A 29 29.15 -6.75 21.24
C SER A 29 28.80 -6.50 22.72
N GLN A 30 29.51 -7.16 23.64
CA GLN A 30 29.25 -7.01 25.08
C GLN A 30 29.40 -5.57 25.58
N ASP A 31 30.39 -4.83 25.05
CA ASP A 31 30.63 -3.43 25.41
C ASP A 31 29.50 -2.49 24.92
N GLU A 32 28.95 -2.75 23.73
CA GLU A 32 27.81 -2.00 23.18
C GLU A 32 26.52 -2.30 23.96
N GLN A 33 26.31 -3.55 24.38
CA GLN A 33 25.19 -3.92 25.25
C GLN A 33 25.27 -3.19 26.60
N GLY A 34 26.46 -3.19 27.22
CA GLY A 34 26.70 -2.47 28.49
C GLY A 34 26.51 -0.96 28.33
N SER A 35 26.98 -0.39 27.23
CA SER A 35 26.82 1.04 26.95
C SER A 35 25.35 1.42 26.77
N ALA A 36 24.57 0.64 26.01
CA ALA A 36 23.14 0.89 25.81
C ALA A 36 22.35 0.85 27.12
N ALA A 37 22.67 -0.10 28.01
CA ALA A 37 22.07 -0.16 29.34
C ALA A 37 22.42 1.06 30.20
N ILE A 38 23.70 1.46 30.23
CA ILE A 38 24.16 2.64 30.99
C ILE A 38 23.46 3.91 30.51
N TYR A 39 23.35 4.12 29.20
CA TYR A 39 22.67 5.31 28.66
C TYR A 39 21.16 5.30 28.94
N THR A 40 20.52 4.13 28.96
CA THR A 40 19.10 4.01 29.32
C THR A 40 18.88 4.47 30.76
N THR A 41 19.74 4.04 31.69
CA THR A 41 19.66 4.45 33.10
C THR A 41 19.97 5.94 33.29
N LEU A 42 21.02 6.47 32.66
CA LEU A 42 21.34 7.90 32.72
C LEU A 42 20.21 8.78 32.15
N MET A 43 19.49 8.27 31.14
CA MET A 43 18.37 8.96 30.52
C MET A 43 17.13 8.94 31.42
N ASP A 44 16.83 7.81 32.08
CA ASP A 44 15.74 7.74 33.07
C ASP A 44 16.01 8.67 34.26
N ASP A 45 17.24 8.70 34.77
CA ASP A 45 17.65 9.64 35.82
C ASP A 45 17.43 11.10 35.39
N HIS A 46 17.72 11.45 34.13
CA HIS A 46 17.47 12.78 33.58
C HIS A 46 15.97 13.12 33.48
N LEU A 47 15.13 12.12 33.22
CA LEU A 47 13.67 12.25 33.20
C LEU A 47 13.05 12.22 34.61
N GLY A 48 13.86 12.14 35.66
CA GLY A 48 13.40 12.14 37.05
C GLY A 48 13.02 10.75 37.58
N GLY A 49 13.48 9.67 36.94
CA GLY A 49 13.28 8.28 37.37
C GLY A 49 11.85 7.76 37.20
N VAL A 50 11.06 8.43 36.34
CA VAL A 50 9.65 8.10 36.10
C VAL A 50 9.44 7.31 34.79
N ALA A 51 10.52 6.94 34.09
CA ALA A 51 10.42 6.19 32.85
C ALA A 51 10.42 4.68 33.06
N VAL A 52 9.59 3.98 32.29
CA VAL A 52 9.60 2.53 32.19
C VAL A 52 10.67 2.14 31.18
N GLN A 53 11.67 1.40 31.65
CA GLN A 53 12.79 0.95 30.80
C GLN A 53 12.50 -0.43 30.23
N HIS A 54 12.69 -0.58 28.91
CA HIS A 54 12.42 -1.79 28.15
C HIS A 54 13.69 -2.27 27.46
N ARG A 55 14.01 -3.54 27.66
CA ARG A 55 15.12 -4.21 26.96
C ARG A 55 14.56 -4.99 25.79
N GLU A 56 14.93 -4.57 24.58
CA GLU A 56 14.50 -5.18 23.34
C GLU A 56 15.64 -5.99 22.73
N THR A 57 15.33 -7.14 22.13
CA THR A 57 16.33 -8.00 21.47
C THR A 57 15.85 -8.40 20.09
N GLN A 58 16.76 -8.44 19.13
CA GLN A 58 16.47 -8.75 17.74
C GLN A 58 15.62 -10.01 17.56
N GLY A 59 14.46 -9.86 16.93
CA GLY A 59 13.52 -10.95 16.67
C GLY A 59 12.63 -11.33 17.85
N CYS A 60 12.76 -10.64 18.99
CA CYS A 60 11.97 -10.86 20.21
C CYS A 60 11.50 -9.53 20.82
N GLU A 61 11.29 -8.51 20.00
CA GLU A 61 10.87 -7.18 20.43
C GLU A 61 9.44 -7.17 20.99
N SER A 62 9.21 -6.35 22.01
CA SER A 62 7.89 -6.14 22.61
C SER A 62 6.87 -5.63 21.59
N ASP A 63 5.59 -5.93 21.79
CA ASP A 63 4.51 -5.43 20.91
C ASP A 63 4.43 -3.90 20.91
N THR A 64 4.77 -3.30 22.06
CA THR A 64 4.93 -1.85 22.23
C THR A 64 6.01 -1.32 21.27
N PHE A 65 7.19 -1.94 21.25
CA PHE A 65 8.28 -1.54 20.35
C PHE A 65 7.96 -1.81 18.87
N ARG A 66 7.42 -2.98 18.54
CA ARG A 66 6.99 -3.32 17.16
C ARG A 66 5.86 -2.41 16.67
N GLY A 67 5.00 -1.96 17.59
CA GLY A 67 3.91 -1.03 17.33
C GLY A 67 4.36 0.31 16.76
N TYR A 68 5.61 0.72 17.00
CA TYR A 68 6.19 1.95 16.44
C TYR A 68 6.55 1.83 14.96
N PHE A 69 6.82 0.62 14.46
CA PHE A 69 7.29 0.37 13.10
C PHE A 69 6.22 -0.31 12.25
N LYS A 70 5.23 0.47 11.78
CA LYS A 70 4.04 -0.05 11.04
C LYS A 70 4.35 -0.74 9.71
N GLN A 71 5.55 -0.54 9.15
CA GLN A 71 6.03 -1.18 7.92
C GLN A 71 6.88 -2.45 8.20
N GLY A 72 7.00 -2.86 9.47
CA GLY A 72 7.86 -3.95 9.92
C GLY A 72 9.28 -3.51 10.26
N ILE A 73 10.01 -4.37 10.98
CA ILE A 73 11.41 -4.15 11.35
C ILE A 73 12.30 -4.91 10.37
N MET A 74 13.20 -4.22 9.67
CA MET A 74 14.17 -4.84 8.77
C MET A 74 15.52 -5.06 9.46
N TYR A 75 15.95 -6.31 9.58
CA TYR A 75 17.27 -6.65 10.12
C TYR A 75 18.33 -6.61 9.02
N LYS A 76 19.27 -5.66 9.13
CA LYS A 76 20.40 -5.55 8.20
C LYS A 76 21.62 -6.30 8.74
N LYS A 77 22.39 -6.93 7.84
CA LYS A 77 23.62 -7.64 8.19
C LYS A 77 24.79 -6.65 8.31
N GLY A 78 25.51 -6.68 9.43
CA GLY A 78 26.67 -5.81 9.72
C GLY A 78 26.44 -4.84 10.89
N GLY A 79 27.47 -4.07 11.28
CA GLY A 79 27.41 -3.08 12.36
C GLY A 79 28.66 -2.19 12.44
N VAL A 80 28.80 -1.44 13.54
CA VAL A 80 29.92 -0.50 13.74
C VAL A 80 31.28 -1.22 13.70
N ALA A 81 31.36 -2.43 14.28
CA ALA A 81 32.56 -3.26 14.26
C ALA A 81 32.95 -3.78 12.86
N SER A 82 32.00 -3.89 11.92
CA SER A 82 32.26 -4.26 10.52
C SER A 82 32.51 -3.07 9.60
N GLY A 83 32.71 -1.86 10.15
CA GLY A 83 33.06 -0.66 9.41
C GLY A 83 31.90 0.10 8.75
N LEU A 84 30.64 -0.29 9.00
CA LEU A 84 29.47 0.44 8.50
C LEU A 84 29.34 1.78 9.23
N LYS A 85 29.58 2.88 8.52
CA LYS A 85 29.41 4.26 9.02
C LYS A 85 28.20 4.99 8.45
N GLN A 86 27.54 4.44 7.42
CA GLN A 86 26.33 5.00 6.80
C GLN A 86 25.51 3.90 6.11
N VAL A 87 24.20 4.12 5.99
CA VAL A 87 23.24 3.16 5.42
C VAL A 87 23.25 3.23 3.90
N GLU A 88 23.78 2.21 3.23
CA GLU A 88 23.49 1.97 1.81
C GLU A 88 22.07 1.37 1.69
N THR A 89 21.18 2.05 0.96
CA THR A 89 19.74 1.71 0.83
C THR A 89 19.38 0.94 -0.44
N ASN A 90 20.34 0.60 -1.30
CA ASN A 90 20.08 -0.17 -2.52
C ASN A 90 20.77 -1.54 -2.46
N THR A 91 20.01 -2.59 -2.14
CA THR A 91 20.48 -3.95 -2.40
C THR A 91 19.48 -4.69 -3.29
N TYR A 92 19.84 -4.88 -4.56
CA TYR A 92 19.12 -5.66 -5.57
C TYR A 92 19.32 -7.19 -5.42
N ASN A 93 19.70 -7.68 -4.25
CA ASN A 93 20.14 -9.06 -4.04
C ASN A 93 19.03 -9.97 -3.47
N ILE A 94 17.81 -9.86 -3.98
CA ILE A 94 16.72 -10.79 -3.65
C ILE A 94 16.73 -11.91 -4.69
N ARG A 95 16.73 -13.16 -4.23
CA ARG A 95 16.64 -14.36 -5.06
C ARG A 95 15.75 -15.37 -4.35
N ARG A 96 14.55 -15.61 -4.89
CA ARG A 96 13.58 -16.59 -4.36
C ARG A 96 12.71 -17.15 -5.47
N LEU A 97 12.12 -18.32 -5.23
CA LEU A 97 11.14 -18.94 -6.14
C LEU A 97 9.83 -19.14 -5.39
N LEU A 98 8.73 -18.64 -5.94
CA LEU A 98 7.39 -18.83 -5.41
C LEU A 98 6.61 -19.82 -6.27
N HIS A 99 5.92 -20.74 -5.63
CA HIS A 99 5.00 -21.69 -6.25
C HIS A 99 3.57 -21.23 -6.00
N VAL A 100 2.82 -21.03 -7.08
CA VAL A 100 1.43 -20.56 -7.11
C VAL A 100 0.53 -21.71 -7.57
N LYS A 101 -0.34 -22.18 -6.68
CA LYS A 101 -1.21 -23.35 -6.94
C LYS A 101 -2.59 -23.18 -6.33
N GLY A 102 -3.61 -23.71 -7.01
CA GLY A 102 -4.96 -23.90 -6.49
C GLY A 102 -6.03 -23.67 -7.55
N LYS A 103 -7.23 -24.22 -7.32
CA LYS A 103 -8.36 -24.06 -8.27
C LYS A 103 -9.36 -23.00 -7.85
N LYS A 104 -9.80 -23.07 -6.58
CA LYS A 104 -10.71 -22.08 -5.96
C LYS A 104 -10.00 -21.15 -4.99
N HIS A 105 -8.93 -21.62 -4.36
CA HIS A 105 -8.09 -20.86 -3.42
C HIS A 105 -6.63 -20.92 -3.90
N VAL A 106 -6.26 -20.01 -4.80
CA VAL A 106 -4.88 -19.96 -5.30
C VAL A 106 -3.97 -19.37 -4.23
N VAL A 107 -3.01 -20.16 -3.75
CA VAL A 107 -2.02 -19.76 -2.74
C VAL A 107 -0.63 -19.70 -3.34
N ALA A 108 0.21 -18.81 -2.82
CA ALA A 108 1.62 -18.69 -3.20
C ALA A 108 2.52 -18.99 -2.01
N GLY A 109 3.53 -19.83 -2.20
CA GLY A 109 4.50 -20.19 -1.15
C GLY A 109 5.92 -20.26 -1.71
N GLU A 110 6.90 -19.92 -0.89
CA GLU A 110 8.31 -20.02 -1.29
C GLU A 110 8.76 -21.49 -1.34
N VAL A 111 9.47 -21.84 -2.41
CA VAL A 111 9.97 -23.20 -2.68
C VAL A 111 11.45 -23.15 -3.03
N GLU A 112 12.11 -24.32 -3.05
CA GLU A 112 13.51 -24.44 -3.43
C GLU A 112 13.74 -23.84 -4.83
N MET A 113 14.75 -22.97 -4.98
CA MET A 113 15.15 -22.36 -6.25
C MET A 113 15.82 -23.38 -7.19
N SER A 114 15.05 -24.34 -7.67
CA SER A 114 15.50 -25.45 -8.49
C SER A 114 14.40 -25.90 -9.45
N TRP A 115 14.79 -26.42 -10.62
CA TRP A 115 13.86 -27.05 -11.56
C TRP A 115 13.11 -28.24 -10.95
N ASN A 116 13.60 -28.83 -9.85
CA ASN A 116 12.93 -29.91 -9.14
C ASN A 116 11.60 -29.50 -8.48
N SER A 117 11.41 -28.20 -8.24
CA SER A 117 10.19 -27.60 -7.68
C SER A 117 9.11 -27.40 -8.74
N PHE A 118 9.49 -27.28 -10.02
CA PHE A 118 8.56 -27.02 -11.11
C PHE A 118 7.75 -28.26 -11.47
N ASN A 119 6.50 -28.04 -11.88
CA ASN A 119 5.64 -29.07 -12.46
C ASN A 119 4.84 -28.48 -13.63
N LYS A 120 4.22 -29.35 -14.43
CA LYS A 120 3.54 -28.94 -15.67
C LYS A 120 2.22 -28.21 -15.45
N GLY A 121 1.61 -28.24 -14.26
CA GLY A 121 0.24 -27.74 -14.06
C GLY A 121 0.09 -26.55 -13.15
N ASP A 122 1.18 -25.94 -12.67
CA ASP A 122 1.12 -24.82 -11.73
C ASP A 122 1.89 -23.60 -12.26
N VAL A 123 1.77 -22.47 -11.56
CA VAL A 123 2.46 -21.21 -11.90
C VAL A 123 3.60 -20.96 -10.92
N PHE A 124 4.72 -20.42 -11.40
CA PHE A 124 5.89 -20.14 -10.58
C PHE A 124 6.40 -18.72 -10.81
N LEU A 125 6.79 -18.01 -9.74
CA LEU A 125 7.40 -16.68 -9.81
C LEU A 125 8.85 -16.76 -9.36
N LEU A 126 9.79 -16.58 -10.30
CA LEU A 126 11.21 -16.43 -10.01
C LEU A 126 11.52 -14.95 -9.80
N ASP A 127 11.78 -14.57 -8.56
CA ASP A 127 12.05 -13.20 -8.15
C ASP A 127 13.56 -12.98 -7.98
N LEU A 128 14.11 -12.12 -8.82
CA LEU A 128 15.53 -11.78 -8.91
C LEU A 128 15.82 -10.33 -8.51
N GLY A 129 14.93 -9.69 -7.76
CA GLY A 129 15.10 -8.31 -7.32
C GLY A 129 14.58 -7.29 -8.34
N ASN A 130 15.36 -7.02 -9.39
CA ASN A 130 14.97 -6.07 -10.45
C ASN A 130 14.10 -6.68 -11.55
N LEU A 131 13.97 -8.01 -11.56
CA LEU A 131 13.21 -8.77 -12.53
C LEU A 131 12.43 -9.88 -11.82
N ILE A 132 11.16 -10.01 -12.17
CA ILE A 132 10.28 -11.09 -11.73
C ILE A 132 9.86 -11.86 -12.99
N ILE A 133 10.16 -13.15 -13.03
CA ILE A 133 9.78 -14.03 -14.14
C ILE A 133 8.62 -14.91 -13.67
N GLN A 134 7.44 -14.71 -14.24
CA GLN A 134 6.31 -15.62 -14.10
C GLN A 134 6.45 -16.73 -15.14
N TRP A 135 6.64 -17.97 -14.71
CA TRP A 135 6.61 -19.14 -15.57
C TRP A 135 5.29 -19.88 -15.37
N ASN A 136 4.55 -20.10 -16.45
CA ASN A 136 3.26 -20.78 -16.43
C ASN A 136 3.42 -22.23 -16.90
N GLY A 137 3.00 -23.20 -16.09
CA GLY A 137 2.94 -24.59 -16.51
C GLY A 137 2.03 -24.78 -17.74
N PRO A 138 2.37 -25.67 -18.70
CA PRO A 138 1.53 -25.95 -19.88
C PRO A 138 0.09 -26.39 -19.54
N GLN A 139 -0.12 -26.95 -18.35
CA GLN A 139 -1.41 -27.42 -17.85
C GLN A 139 -1.99 -26.50 -16.75
N SER A 140 -1.35 -25.35 -16.49
CA SER A 140 -1.79 -24.40 -15.46
C SER A 140 -3.11 -23.74 -15.80
N ASN A 141 -3.94 -23.54 -14.77
CA ASN A 141 -5.29 -23.03 -14.97
C ASN A 141 -5.30 -21.49 -15.06
N ARG A 142 -6.36 -20.92 -15.67
CA ARG A 142 -6.47 -19.48 -15.91
C ARG A 142 -6.43 -18.65 -14.61
N MET A 143 -6.98 -19.19 -13.51
CA MET A 143 -7.04 -18.49 -12.23
C MET A 143 -5.66 -18.40 -11.58
N GLU A 144 -4.86 -19.47 -11.65
CA GLU A 144 -3.46 -19.48 -11.20
C GLU A 144 -2.60 -18.48 -11.99
N ARG A 145 -2.77 -18.44 -13.32
CA ARG A 145 -2.06 -17.48 -14.18
C ARG A 145 -2.38 -16.03 -13.81
N LEU A 146 -3.65 -15.73 -13.53
CA LEU A 146 -4.11 -14.40 -13.12
C LEU A 146 -3.64 -14.03 -11.70
N LYS A 147 -3.71 -14.96 -10.74
CA LYS A 147 -3.23 -14.72 -9.37
C LYS A 147 -1.71 -14.54 -9.33
N GLY A 148 -0.96 -15.37 -10.05
CA GLY A 148 0.49 -15.22 -10.20
C GLY A 148 0.85 -13.85 -10.78
N MET A 149 0.09 -13.38 -11.76
CA MET A 149 0.27 -12.06 -12.37
C MET A 149 0.01 -10.92 -11.38
N ASN A 150 -1.10 -10.97 -10.66
CA ASN A 150 -1.43 -9.95 -9.66
C ASN A 150 -0.39 -9.92 -8.54
N LEU A 151 0.08 -11.09 -8.09
CA LEU A 151 1.15 -11.20 -7.10
C LEU A 151 2.48 -10.63 -7.61
N ALA A 152 2.86 -10.89 -8.86
CA ALA A 152 4.07 -10.33 -9.45
C ALA A 152 4.00 -8.79 -9.57
N LYS A 153 2.83 -8.24 -9.95
CA LYS A 153 2.58 -6.79 -9.95
C LYS A 153 2.65 -6.21 -8.53
N ASP A 154 2.09 -6.90 -7.54
CA ASP A 154 2.12 -6.46 -6.15
C ASP A 154 3.54 -6.43 -5.57
N ILE A 155 4.34 -7.47 -5.83
CA ILE A 155 5.77 -7.50 -5.46
C ILE A 155 6.51 -6.34 -6.14
N ARG A 156 6.28 -6.12 -7.44
CA ARG A 156 6.87 -4.99 -8.17
C ARG A 156 6.49 -3.65 -7.52
N ASP A 157 5.22 -3.42 -7.26
CA ASP A 157 4.70 -2.10 -6.89
C ASP A 157 4.92 -1.79 -5.42
N ARG A 158 4.67 -2.76 -4.53
CA ARG A 158 4.78 -2.58 -3.07
C ARG A 158 6.17 -2.87 -2.54
N GLU A 159 6.83 -3.95 -2.96
CA GLU A 159 8.16 -4.27 -2.45
C GLU A 159 9.28 -3.54 -3.18
N ARG A 160 9.11 -3.23 -4.47
CA ARG A 160 10.17 -2.63 -5.31
C ARG A 160 9.91 -1.18 -5.69
N GLY A 161 8.77 -0.62 -5.29
CA GLY A 161 8.37 0.75 -5.59
C GLY A 161 8.19 0.98 -7.10
N GLY A 162 7.68 -0.03 -7.82
CA GLY A 162 7.43 0.03 -9.27
C GLY A 162 8.66 -0.19 -10.16
N ARG A 163 9.86 -0.32 -9.58
CA ARG A 163 11.15 -0.35 -10.31
C ARG A 163 11.52 -1.69 -10.93
N ALA A 164 10.84 -2.78 -10.55
CA ALA A 164 11.11 -4.11 -11.10
C ALA A 164 10.32 -4.33 -12.40
N LYS A 165 10.89 -5.11 -13.33
CA LYS A 165 10.14 -5.58 -14.50
C LYS A 165 9.51 -6.95 -14.21
N VAL A 166 8.31 -7.17 -14.75
CA VAL A 166 7.65 -8.49 -14.74
C VAL A 166 7.66 -9.02 -16.15
N THR A 167 8.09 -10.26 -16.34
CA THR A 167 8.04 -10.96 -17.64
C THR A 167 7.35 -12.31 -17.48
N VAL A 168 6.72 -12.79 -18.54
CA VAL A 168 5.95 -14.04 -18.54
C VAL A 168 6.55 -15.02 -19.53
N VAL A 169 6.75 -16.26 -19.09
CA VAL A 169 7.17 -17.40 -19.91
C VAL A 169 6.04 -18.42 -19.91
N GLU A 170 5.50 -18.72 -21.09
CA GLU A 170 4.49 -19.77 -21.24
C GLU A 170 5.19 -21.12 -21.45
N GLY A 171 5.00 -22.08 -20.55
CA GLY A 171 5.63 -23.41 -20.64
C GLY A 171 5.23 -24.19 -21.89
N GLU A 172 4.04 -23.90 -22.46
CA GLU A 172 3.58 -24.46 -23.74
C GLU A 172 4.33 -23.89 -24.96
N ASN A 173 5.00 -22.74 -24.80
CA ASN A 173 5.77 -22.08 -25.86
C ASN A 173 7.00 -21.37 -25.28
N GLU A 174 7.88 -22.12 -24.61
CA GLU A 174 9.11 -21.58 -23.99
C GLU A 174 10.02 -20.87 -25.02
N GLY A 175 9.94 -21.25 -26.30
CA GLY A 175 10.70 -20.64 -27.40
C GLY A 175 10.32 -19.18 -27.71
N SER A 176 9.14 -18.73 -27.28
CA SER A 176 8.73 -17.32 -27.41
C SER A 176 9.42 -16.37 -26.41
N SER A 177 10.18 -16.90 -25.44
CA SER A 177 10.85 -16.13 -24.40
C SER A 177 12.26 -16.67 -24.15
N GLU A 178 13.05 -16.77 -25.22
CA GLU A 178 14.36 -17.43 -25.24
C GLU A 178 15.34 -16.80 -24.24
N GLU A 179 15.37 -15.48 -24.11
CA GLU A 179 16.23 -14.75 -23.16
C GLU A 179 15.85 -15.02 -21.71
N ALA A 180 14.56 -15.01 -21.39
CA ALA A 180 14.07 -15.29 -20.04
C ALA A 180 14.39 -16.74 -19.65
N MET A 181 14.20 -17.69 -20.58
CA MET A 181 14.54 -19.09 -20.39
C MET A 181 16.05 -19.31 -20.22
N ARG A 182 16.88 -18.56 -20.94
CA ARG A 182 18.34 -18.59 -20.75
C ARG A 182 18.74 -18.15 -19.34
N LEU A 183 18.14 -17.06 -18.84
CA LEU A 183 18.39 -16.57 -17.49
C LEU A 183 17.88 -17.55 -16.42
N MET A 184 16.69 -18.14 -16.61
CA MET A 184 16.17 -19.18 -15.72
C MET A 184 17.12 -20.38 -15.65
N LYS A 185 17.66 -20.85 -16.78
CA LYS A 185 18.68 -21.93 -16.80
C LYS A 185 19.98 -21.53 -16.09
N GLN A 186 20.39 -20.27 -16.19
CA GLN A 186 21.57 -19.77 -15.47
C GLN A 186 21.37 -19.72 -13.96
N VAL A 187 20.17 -19.34 -13.49
CA VAL A 187 19.87 -19.17 -12.06
C VAL A 187 19.46 -20.48 -11.39
N LEU A 188 18.66 -21.31 -12.05
CA LEU A 188 18.08 -22.55 -11.52
C LEU A 188 18.88 -23.80 -11.91
N GLY A 189 19.89 -23.67 -12.79
CA GLY A 189 20.67 -24.78 -13.34
C GLY A 189 20.08 -25.39 -14.61
N GLU A 190 20.65 -26.53 -15.05
CA GLU A 190 20.21 -27.21 -16.27
C GLU A 190 18.74 -27.64 -16.19
N ARG A 191 18.01 -27.40 -17.28
CA ARG A 191 16.60 -27.74 -17.43
C ARG A 191 16.42 -29.27 -17.39
N ARG A 192 15.68 -29.77 -16.39
CA ARG A 192 15.31 -31.19 -16.24
C ARG A 192 13.86 -31.45 -16.64
N GLU A 193 13.48 -32.70 -16.81
CA GLU A 193 12.09 -33.08 -17.07
C GLU A 193 11.17 -32.66 -15.91
N LEU A 194 10.02 -32.05 -16.24
CA LEU A 194 9.06 -31.58 -15.23
C LEU A 194 8.17 -32.71 -14.75
N LYS A 195 7.85 -32.68 -13.46
CA LYS A 195 6.85 -33.56 -12.86
C LYS A 195 5.45 -33.24 -13.40
N ASP A 196 4.61 -34.26 -13.49
CA ASP A 196 3.18 -34.06 -13.73
C ASP A 196 2.52 -33.40 -12.51
N PRO A 197 1.47 -32.59 -12.72
CA PRO A 197 0.86 -31.85 -11.63
C PRO A 197 0.11 -32.77 -10.67
N ILE A 198 0.15 -32.39 -9.39
CA ILE A 198 -0.74 -32.97 -8.39
C ILE A 198 -2.13 -32.36 -8.60
N PRO A 199 -3.22 -33.15 -8.70
CA PRO A 199 -4.57 -32.62 -8.88
C PRO A 199 -4.95 -31.62 -7.78
N ASP A 200 -5.50 -30.48 -8.17
CA ASP A 200 -5.83 -29.39 -7.26
C ASP A 200 -6.85 -29.80 -6.20
N GLU A 201 -7.75 -30.74 -6.51
CA GLU A 201 -8.76 -31.27 -5.57
C GLU A 201 -8.12 -32.01 -4.39
N VAL A 202 -6.99 -32.68 -4.60
CA VAL A 202 -6.25 -33.42 -3.55
C VAL A 202 -5.50 -32.45 -2.65
N VAL A 203 -4.95 -31.38 -3.21
CA VAL A 203 -4.23 -30.34 -2.47
C VAL A 203 -5.22 -29.54 -1.60
N ASP A 204 -6.36 -29.15 -2.16
CA ASP A 204 -7.44 -28.44 -1.43
C ASP A 204 -8.02 -29.27 -0.27
N GLN A 205 -8.11 -30.60 -0.40
CA GLN A 205 -8.53 -31.48 0.70
C GLN A 205 -7.45 -31.65 1.78
N LYS A 206 -6.18 -31.80 1.40
CA LYS A 206 -5.05 -32.00 2.34
C LYS A 206 -4.72 -30.74 3.14
N LEU A 207 -4.90 -29.55 2.53
CA LEU A 207 -4.83 -28.23 3.17
C LEU A 207 -5.92 -28.05 4.24
N LYS A 208 -7.10 -28.64 4.04
CA LYS A 208 -8.24 -28.53 4.97
C LYS A 208 -8.13 -29.47 6.18
N SER A 209 -7.37 -30.57 6.12
CA SER A 209 -7.51 -31.70 7.06
C SER A 209 -6.35 -31.96 8.04
N SER A 210 -5.28 -31.14 8.11
CA SER A 210 -4.03 -31.56 8.77
C SER A 210 -3.46 -30.60 9.84
N VAL A 211 -4.31 -29.95 10.64
CA VAL A 211 -3.84 -29.12 11.77
C VAL A 211 -3.91 -29.89 13.10
N LYS A 212 -2.75 -30.06 13.75
CA LYS A 212 -2.57 -30.74 15.04
C LYS A 212 -1.86 -29.84 16.04
N LEU A 213 -2.30 -29.87 17.30
CA LEU A 213 -1.68 -29.18 18.42
C LEU A 213 -1.05 -30.19 19.39
N PHE A 214 0.18 -29.92 19.80
CA PHE A 214 0.95 -30.71 20.74
C PHE A 214 1.37 -29.84 21.93
N HIS A 215 1.40 -30.41 23.12
CA HIS A 215 1.82 -29.78 24.37
C HIS A 215 3.24 -30.21 24.70
N ILE A 216 4.06 -29.23 25.04
CA ILE A 216 5.46 -29.38 25.43
C ILE A 216 5.55 -28.96 26.90
N THR A 217 5.71 -29.94 27.80
CA THR A 217 5.77 -29.71 29.24
C THR A 217 6.89 -30.52 29.89
N ASP A 218 7.47 -29.99 30.96
CA ASP A 218 8.46 -30.65 31.81
C ASP A 218 7.94 -31.03 33.22
N ALA A 219 6.63 -30.93 33.45
CA ALA A 219 5.99 -31.15 34.76
C ALA A 219 6.31 -32.49 35.43
N ASP A 220 6.57 -33.56 34.67
CA ASP A 220 6.93 -34.90 35.18
C ASP A 220 8.46 -35.08 35.37
N GLY A 221 9.24 -34.00 35.34
CA GLY A 221 10.70 -34.00 35.46
C GLY A 221 11.46 -34.33 34.16
N ASN A 222 10.75 -34.67 33.08
CA ASN A 222 11.30 -34.87 31.73
C ASN A 222 10.47 -34.12 30.70
N LEU A 223 11.13 -33.49 29.73
CA LEU A 223 10.46 -32.72 28.67
C LEU A 223 9.80 -33.61 27.62
N VAL A 224 8.47 -33.69 27.66
CA VAL A 224 7.63 -34.54 26.80
C VAL A 224 6.87 -33.71 25.76
N VAL A 225 6.55 -34.33 24.61
CA VAL A 225 5.70 -33.74 23.56
C VAL A 225 4.49 -34.65 23.38
N GLN A 226 3.29 -34.17 23.70
CA GLN A 226 2.06 -34.96 23.68
C GLN A 226 1.02 -34.33 22.74
N GLU A 227 0.29 -35.13 21.95
CA GLU A 227 -0.79 -34.61 21.10
C GLU A 227 -1.98 -34.19 21.98
N VAL A 228 -2.41 -32.94 21.85
CA VAL A 228 -3.47 -32.33 22.67
C VAL A 228 -4.80 -32.34 21.93
N ALA A 229 -4.77 -31.92 20.67
CA ALA A 229 -5.98 -31.71 19.90
C ALA A 229 -5.72 -31.72 18.39
N THR A 230 -6.74 -32.14 17.65
CA THR A 230 -6.93 -31.85 16.22
C THR A 230 -8.01 -30.78 16.07
N LYS A 231 -8.13 -30.17 14.89
CA LYS A 231 -9.22 -29.19 14.62
C LYS A 231 -10.59 -29.77 15.03
N PRO A 232 -11.46 -28.96 15.67
CA PRO A 232 -11.33 -27.52 15.95
C PRO A 232 -10.42 -27.21 17.16
N LEU A 233 -9.45 -26.31 16.99
CA LEU A 233 -8.62 -25.80 18.09
C LEU A 233 -9.29 -24.59 18.73
N THR A 234 -9.38 -24.52 20.05
CA THR A 234 -9.88 -23.33 20.77
C THR A 234 -8.74 -22.67 21.56
N GLN A 235 -8.82 -21.36 21.81
CA GLN A 235 -7.74 -20.62 22.49
C GLN A 235 -7.46 -21.17 23.90
N GLU A 236 -8.46 -21.76 24.56
CA GLU A 236 -8.35 -22.33 25.90
C GLU A 236 -7.42 -23.56 25.96
N LEU A 237 -7.08 -24.15 24.80
CA LEU A 237 -6.10 -25.23 24.71
C LEU A 237 -4.66 -24.77 24.96
N LEU A 238 -4.40 -23.47 24.85
CA LEU A 238 -3.09 -22.87 25.13
C LEU A 238 -3.07 -22.33 26.56
N ASN A 239 -2.41 -23.05 27.45
CA ASN A 239 -2.16 -22.56 28.80
C ASN A 239 -0.97 -21.60 28.81
N HIS A 240 -0.96 -20.65 29.74
CA HIS A 240 0.13 -19.67 29.83
C HIS A 240 1.41 -20.24 30.46
N GLU A 241 1.39 -21.49 30.95
CA GLU A 241 2.40 -22.09 31.83
C GLU A 241 3.32 -23.09 31.13
N ASP A 242 3.03 -23.45 29.87
CA ASP A 242 3.80 -24.41 29.09
C ASP A 242 4.04 -23.90 27.65
N CYS A 243 4.74 -24.70 26.84
CA CYS A 243 4.92 -24.46 25.41
C CYS A 243 4.06 -25.42 24.57
N TYR A 244 3.79 -25.04 23.32
CA TYR A 244 2.98 -25.84 22.40
C TYR A 244 3.58 -25.86 21.00
N LEU A 245 3.43 -26.98 20.30
CA LEU A 245 3.78 -27.14 18.88
C LEU A 245 2.50 -27.32 18.08
N LEU A 246 2.28 -26.47 17.08
CA LEU A 246 1.14 -26.57 16.17
C LEU A 246 1.65 -26.93 14.77
N ASP A 247 1.31 -28.11 14.30
CA ASP A 247 1.67 -28.63 12.99
C ASP A 247 0.54 -28.34 11.98
N GLN A 248 0.87 -27.62 10.91
CA GLN A 248 -0.03 -27.35 9.77
C GLN A 248 0.34 -28.25 8.58
N GLY A 249 0.32 -29.57 8.79
CA GLY A 249 0.48 -30.58 7.75
C GLY A 249 1.80 -30.48 6.96
N GLY A 250 2.89 -30.06 7.61
CA GLY A 250 4.21 -29.92 6.97
C GLY A 250 4.43 -28.67 6.12
N ILE A 251 3.42 -27.80 5.99
CA ILE A 251 3.54 -26.48 5.34
C ILE A 251 4.27 -25.50 6.27
N ARG A 252 3.86 -25.50 7.53
CA ARG A 252 4.41 -24.65 8.59
C ARG A 252 4.22 -25.32 9.94
N ILE A 253 5.20 -25.15 10.81
CA ILE A 253 5.12 -25.56 12.22
C ILE A 253 5.21 -24.28 13.06
N PHE A 254 4.32 -24.12 14.03
CA PHE A 254 4.38 -23.03 15.00
C PHE A 254 4.80 -23.56 16.36
N ILE A 255 5.62 -22.80 17.07
CA ILE A 255 5.98 -23.05 18.46
C ILE A 255 5.47 -21.90 19.30
N TRP A 256 4.38 -22.12 20.04
CA TRP A 256 3.81 -21.13 20.94
C TRP A 256 4.41 -21.28 22.34
N LYS A 257 4.94 -20.19 22.91
CA LYS A 257 5.61 -20.19 24.22
C LYS A 257 4.79 -19.44 25.25
N GLY A 258 4.25 -20.16 26.23
CA GLY A 258 3.54 -19.59 27.36
C GLY A 258 4.39 -18.57 28.11
N LYS A 259 3.78 -17.47 28.55
CA LYS A 259 4.49 -16.38 29.25
C LYS A 259 5.08 -16.81 30.60
N LYS A 260 4.55 -17.89 31.19
CA LYS A 260 5.02 -18.51 32.43
C LYS A 260 5.73 -19.87 32.21
N ALA A 261 5.99 -20.25 30.96
CA ALA A 261 6.66 -21.50 30.62
C ALA A 261 8.06 -21.61 31.22
N SER A 262 8.48 -22.85 31.54
CA SER A 262 9.75 -23.14 32.17
C SER A 262 10.93 -22.69 31.28
N LYS A 263 12.07 -22.36 31.89
CA LYS A 263 13.29 -22.02 31.11
C LYS A 263 13.74 -23.18 30.23
N THR A 264 13.56 -24.41 30.71
CA THR A 264 13.93 -25.64 29.98
C THR A 264 13.02 -25.84 28.78
N GLU A 265 11.70 -25.71 28.95
CA GLU A 265 10.71 -25.82 27.86
C GLU A 265 10.98 -24.78 26.76
N ARG A 266 11.20 -23.53 27.15
CA ARG A 266 11.43 -22.42 26.21
C ARG A 266 12.74 -22.55 25.43
N ALA A 267 13.76 -23.19 26.00
CA ALA A 267 15.05 -23.43 25.36
C ALA A 267 15.00 -24.62 24.39
N GLU A 268 14.31 -25.70 24.78
CA GLU A 268 14.30 -26.96 24.02
C GLU A 268 13.19 -27.05 22.97
N CYS A 269 12.20 -26.15 22.99
CA CYS A 269 11.05 -26.19 22.06
C CYS A 269 11.46 -26.18 20.56
N MET A 270 12.56 -25.51 20.21
CA MET A 270 13.07 -25.49 18.83
C MET A 270 13.70 -26.84 18.45
N ASN A 271 14.47 -27.43 19.35
CA ASN A 271 15.04 -28.77 19.15
C ASN A 271 13.93 -29.81 19.00
N LYS A 272 12.84 -29.68 19.75
CA LYS A 272 11.65 -30.53 19.62
C LYS A 272 10.93 -30.33 18.28
N ALA A 273 10.85 -29.10 17.77
CA ALA A 273 10.28 -28.81 16.45
C ALA A 273 11.08 -29.49 15.33
N GLU A 274 12.41 -29.40 15.38
CA GLU A 274 13.30 -30.04 14.40
C GLU A 274 13.27 -31.57 14.51
N ALA A 275 13.24 -32.12 15.73
CA ALA A 275 13.08 -33.55 15.95
C ALA A 275 11.71 -34.06 15.45
N TYR A 276 10.64 -33.30 15.68
CA TYR A 276 9.29 -33.61 15.20
C TYR A 276 9.24 -33.61 13.66
N LYS A 277 9.80 -32.59 13.01
CA LYS A 277 9.95 -32.48 11.57
C LYS A 277 10.68 -33.68 10.97
N LYS A 278 11.79 -34.11 11.60
CA LYS A 278 12.54 -35.31 11.20
C LYS A 278 11.72 -36.60 11.40
N ALA A 279 10.99 -36.72 12.50
CA ALA A 279 10.17 -37.90 12.79
C ALA A 279 8.94 -38.03 11.88
N LYS A 280 8.41 -36.91 11.37
CA LYS A 280 7.29 -36.86 10.41
C LYS A 280 7.71 -36.94 8.95
N ASP A 281 9.02 -37.07 8.68
CA ASP A 281 9.59 -37.07 7.32
C ASP A 281 9.21 -35.80 6.53
N TYR A 282 9.13 -34.66 7.21
CA TYR A 282 8.89 -33.37 6.56
C TYR A 282 10.18 -32.83 5.92
N PRO A 283 10.08 -32.11 4.79
CA PRO A 283 11.25 -31.52 4.14
C PRO A 283 12.10 -30.68 5.10
N PRO A 284 13.45 -30.70 5.01
CA PRO A 284 14.32 -29.82 5.79
C PRO A 284 14.01 -28.32 5.62
N THR A 285 13.30 -27.94 4.57
CA THR A 285 12.85 -26.58 4.27
C THR A 285 11.53 -26.19 4.95
N THR A 286 10.81 -27.12 5.60
CA THR A 286 9.58 -26.80 6.34
C THR A 286 9.85 -25.74 7.40
N TYR A 287 9.12 -24.64 7.28
CA TYR A 287 9.30 -23.42 8.07
C TYR A 287 8.78 -23.61 9.50
N VAL A 288 9.59 -23.20 10.49
CA VAL A 288 9.24 -23.21 11.91
C VAL A 288 9.15 -21.77 12.41
N GLU A 289 7.96 -21.36 12.83
CA GLU A 289 7.67 -20.02 13.35
C GLU A 289 7.58 -20.07 14.88
N MET A 290 8.36 -19.27 15.59
CA MET A 290 8.22 -19.14 17.04
C MET A 290 7.27 -17.99 17.37
N VAL A 291 6.32 -18.29 18.25
CA VAL A 291 5.23 -17.41 18.65
C VAL A 291 5.27 -17.28 20.17
N ASN A 292 5.28 -16.06 20.69
CA ASN A 292 5.19 -15.84 22.14
C ASN A 292 3.74 -15.56 22.52
N ASP A 293 3.33 -16.04 23.70
CA ASP A 293 2.04 -15.76 24.33
C ASP A 293 1.76 -14.25 24.44
N GLY A 294 0.67 -13.80 23.81
CA GLY A 294 0.26 -12.40 23.65
C GLY A 294 0.75 -11.73 22.36
N ALA A 295 1.75 -12.30 21.70
CA ALA A 295 2.42 -11.78 20.51
C ALA A 295 2.08 -12.57 19.24
N GLU A 296 0.92 -13.21 19.19
CA GLU A 296 0.60 -14.16 18.12
C GLU A 296 0.31 -13.48 16.79
N SER A 297 0.90 -14.00 15.71
CA SER A 297 0.66 -13.52 14.35
C SER A 297 -0.80 -13.78 13.92
N SER A 298 -1.32 -12.98 13.00
CA SER A 298 -2.65 -13.21 12.41
C SER A 298 -2.76 -14.62 11.80
N VAL A 299 -1.66 -15.12 11.23
CA VAL A 299 -1.51 -16.46 10.64
C VAL A 299 -1.55 -17.58 11.69
N PHE A 300 -1.11 -17.33 12.93
CA PHE A 300 -1.28 -18.26 14.05
C PHE A 300 -2.70 -18.18 14.64
N LYS A 301 -3.21 -16.97 14.88
CA LYS A 301 -4.53 -16.71 15.47
C LYS A 301 -5.69 -17.28 14.65
N GLN A 302 -5.54 -17.37 13.33
CA GLN A 302 -6.56 -17.97 12.44
C GLN A 302 -6.69 -19.49 12.57
N LEU A 303 -5.72 -20.17 13.18
CA LEU A 303 -5.73 -21.63 13.34
C LEU A 303 -6.66 -22.10 14.48
N PHE A 304 -7.18 -21.16 15.26
CA PHE A 304 -8.11 -21.37 16.38
C PHE A 304 -9.51 -20.84 16.06
N THR A 305 -10.56 -21.53 16.51
CA THR A 305 -11.97 -21.24 16.23
C THR A 305 -12.46 -19.92 16.82
N LYS A 306 -11.93 -19.55 17.98
CA LYS A 306 -12.22 -18.29 18.66
C LYS A 306 -10.93 -17.79 19.30
N TRP A 307 -10.53 -16.57 18.96
CA TRP A 307 -9.34 -15.93 19.52
C TRP A 307 -9.73 -14.55 20.05
N THR A 308 -9.63 -14.37 21.35
CA THR A 308 -9.96 -13.11 22.03
C THR A 308 -8.73 -12.55 22.70
N VAL A 309 -8.46 -11.26 22.49
CA VAL A 309 -7.38 -10.55 23.16
C VAL A 309 -8.01 -9.78 24.33
N LYS A 310 -7.70 -10.18 25.57
CA LYS A 310 -8.17 -9.46 26.76
C LYS A 310 -7.67 -8.01 26.69
N GLY A 311 -8.58 -7.05 26.61
CA GLY A 311 -8.27 -5.62 26.55
C GLY A 311 -8.27 -4.99 25.15
N GLN A 312 -8.62 -5.74 24.09
CA GLN A 312 -8.79 -5.16 22.76
C GLN A 312 -10.18 -4.52 22.66
N THR A 313 -10.23 -3.19 22.72
CA THR A 313 -11.44 -2.39 22.48
C THR A 313 -11.91 -2.53 21.03
N VAL A 314 -13.21 -2.79 20.86
CA VAL A 314 -13.91 -2.74 19.58
C VAL A 314 -14.65 -1.41 19.51
N GLY A 315 -14.26 -0.54 18.56
CA GLY A 315 -15.04 0.63 18.14
C GLY A 315 -14.79 1.94 18.89
N LEU A 316 -14.80 3.03 18.12
CA LEU A 316 -14.94 4.40 18.61
C LEU A 316 -16.44 4.70 18.72
N GLY A 317 -16.98 4.65 19.93
CA GLY A 317 -18.36 4.99 20.23
C GLY A 317 -18.48 5.28 21.72
N THR A 318 -18.89 6.50 22.07
CA THR A 318 -19.05 6.97 23.44
C THR A 318 -19.96 6.04 24.24
N THR A 319 -19.41 5.29 25.20
CA THR A 319 -20.21 4.66 26.25
C THR A 319 -20.53 5.68 27.33
N HIS A 320 -21.79 6.12 27.36
CA HIS A 320 -22.39 6.80 28.49
C HIS A 320 -22.38 5.91 29.74
N CYS A 321 -21.86 6.44 30.85
CA CYS A 321 -22.26 6.00 32.19
C CYS A 321 -23.33 7.00 32.70
N PRO A 322 -24.46 6.53 33.24
CA PRO A 322 -25.50 7.41 33.77
C PRO A 322 -25.07 7.98 35.13
N GLY A 323 -24.76 9.28 35.18
CA GLY A 323 -24.49 9.96 36.45
C GLY A 323 -24.06 11.41 36.31
N LYS A 324 -25.02 12.33 36.50
CA LYS A 324 -24.90 13.79 36.66
C LYS A 324 -24.39 14.59 35.46
N ILE A 325 -25.36 15.31 34.89
CA ILE A 325 -25.28 16.30 33.82
C ILE A 325 -24.28 17.40 34.18
N ALA A 326 -23.19 17.49 33.41
CA ALA A 326 -22.57 18.77 33.08
C ALA A 326 -22.88 19.02 31.60
N LYS A 327 -23.50 20.16 31.29
CA LYS A 327 -23.68 20.61 29.89
C LYS A 327 -22.31 20.62 29.23
N VAL A 328 -22.10 19.73 28.27
CA VAL A 328 -20.94 19.79 27.38
C VAL A 328 -21.29 20.80 26.29
N GLU A 329 -20.67 21.97 26.34
CA GLU A 329 -20.62 22.86 25.19
C GLU A 329 -19.93 22.13 24.03
N GLN A 330 -20.56 22.12 22.85
CA GLN A 330 -19.88 21.74 21.62
C GLN A 330 -18.78 22.78 21.37
N ILE A 331 -17.53 22.41 21.68
CA ILE A 331 -16.39 23.25 21.37
C ILE A 331 -16.20 23.20 19.85
N LYS A 332 -16.38 24.34 19.19
CA LYS A 332 -16.04 24.51 17.77
C LYS A 332 -14.58 24.14 17.51
N PHE A 333 -14.31 23.52 16.37
CA PHE A 333 -12.96 23.21 15.91
C PHE A 333 -12.13 24.50 15.82
N ASP A 334 -11.08 24.61 16.64
CA ASP A 334 -10.15 25.73 16.64
C ASP A 334 -8.77 25.25 16.21
N ALA A 335 -8.51 25.39 14.90
CA ALA A 335 -7.30 24.94 14.24
C ALA A 335 -6.02 25.60 14.82
N THR A 336 -6.14 26.82 15.36
CA THR A 336 -5.01 27.54 15.95
C THR A 336 -4.46 26.89 17.23
N SER A 337 -5.27 26.07 17.90
CA SER A 337 -4.89 25.36 19.12
C SER A 337 -4.19 24.02 18.88
N MET A 338 -4.13 23.53 17.64
CA MET A 338 -3.57 22.21 17.31
C MET A 338 -2.05 22.14 17.55
N HIS A 339 -1.31 23.22 17.34
CA HIS A 339 0.12 23.28 17.66
C HIS A 339 0.40 23.12 19.17
N ALA A 340 -0.59 23.39 20.03
CA ALA A 340 -0.49 23.23 21.48
C ALA A 340 -0.99 21.86 21.98
N ARG A 341 -1.63 21.04 21.12
CA ARG A 341 -2.26 19.75 21.47
C ARG A 341 -2.00 18.64 20.43
N PRO A 342 -0.83 17.98 20.50
CA PRO A 342 -0.43 16.88 19.59
C PRO A 342 -1.38 15.68 19.60
N ASP A 343 -2.14 15.49 20.68
CA ASP A 343 -3.14 14.45 20.87
C ASP A 343 -4.35 14.62 19.94
N LEU A 344 -4.81 15.86 19.73
CA LEU A 344 -5.89 16.16 18.78
C LEU A 344 -5.41 16.07 17.32
N ALA A 345 -4.19 16.52 17.04
CA ALA A 345 -3.55 16.38 15.73
C ALA A 345 -3.47 14.90 15.29
N ALA A 346 -3.06 14.01 16.19
CA ALA A 346 -3.00 12.57 15.93
C ALA A 346 -4.38 11.92 15.75
N GLN A 347 -5.39 12.33 16.53
CA GLN A 347 -6.76 11.82 16.39
C GLN A 347 -7.44 12.28 15.10
N GLN A 348 -7.19 13.52 14.68
CA GLN A 348 -7.75 14.11 13.47
C GLN A 348 -6.92 13.82 12.20
N LYS A 349 -5.76 13.16 12.33
CA LYS A 349 -4.79 12.89 11.24
C LYS A 349 -4.32 14.17 10.54
N MET A 350 -4.11 15.23 11.30
CA MET A 350 -3.71 16.56 10.81
C MET A 350 -2.42 16.96 11.50
N VAL A 351 -1.34 17.24 10.76
CA VAL A 351 -0.05 17.66 11.37
C VAL A 351 -0.02 19.15 11.73
N ASP A 352 -0.85 19.95 11.05
CA ASP A 352 -1.19 21.34 11.34
C ASP A 352 -2.58 21.67 10.76
N ASP A 353 -2.93 22.94 10.65
CA ASP A 353 -4.20 23.44 10.09
C ASP A 353 -4.22 23.58 8.56
N GLY A 354 -3.17 23.17 7.84
CA GLY A 354 -3.03 23.35 6.40
C GLY A 354 -2.65 24.79 5.98
N SER A 355 -2.19 25.65 6.90
CA SER A 355 -1.84 27.05 6.61
C SER A 355 -0.43 27.30 6.08
N GLY A 356 0.40 26.26 6.04
CA GLY A 356 1.76 26.28 5.51
C GLY A 356 1.86 26.55 4.00
N GLU A 357 3.09 26.57 3.49
CA GLU A 357 3.37 26.83 2.08
C GLU A 357 3.31 25.54 1.25
N ALA A 358 2.46 25.51 0.22
CA ALA A 358 2.34 24.38 -0.69
C ALA A 358 2.87 24.75 -2.08
N GLU A 359 3.88 24.01 -2.54
CA GLU A 359 4.35 24.02 -3.93
C GLU A 359 3.80 22.80 -4.66
N VAL A 360 3.19 23.01 -5.83
CA VAL A 360 2.52 21.95 -6.59
C VAL A 360 3.12 21.84 -7.98
N TRP A 361 3.51 20.63 -8.37
CA TRP A 361 3.94 20.27 -9.72
C TRP A 361 3.05 19.19 -10.30
N ARG A 362 2.82 19.28 -11.60
CA ARG A 362 2.24 18.22 -12.43
C ARG A 362 3.37 17.49 -13.13
N ILE A 363 3.20 16.18 -13.35
CA ILE A 363 4.13 15.40 -14.16
C ILE A 363 3.77 15.54 -15.63
N GLU A 364 4.70 16.01 -16.45
CA GLU A 364 4.56 16.16 -17.91
C GLU A 364 5.81 15.65 -18.61
N ASP A 365 5.66 14.78 -19.61
CA ASP A 365 6.78 14.24 -20.39
C ASP A 365 7.94 13.66 -19.53
N ASN A 366 7.59 13.10 -18.36
CA ASN A 366 8.49 12.59 -17.30
C ASN A 366 9.26 13.64 -16.49
N GLU A 367 8.93 14.92 -16.63
CA GLU A 367 9.50 16.04 -15.87
C GLU A 367 8.45 16.72 -14.97
N MET A 368 8.92 17.54 -14.03
CA MET A 368 8.05 18.32 -13.14
C MET A 368 7.73 19.68 -13.75
N ALA A 369 6.46 19.92 -14.05
CA ALA A 369 5.96 21.20 -14.50
C ALA A 369 5.22 21.92 -13.35
N PRO A 370 5.60 23.15 -12.97
CA PRO A 370 4.93 23.86 -11.88
C PRO A 370 3.47 24.18 -12.26
N VAL A 371 2.56 23.97 -11.30
CA VAL A 371 1.14 24.32 -11.49
C VAL A 371 0.94 25.82 -11.25
N ASP A 372 0.23 26.48 -12.15
CA ASP A 372 -0.10 27.90 -12.02
C ASP A 372 -0.93 28.14 -10.73
N ARG A 373 -0.66 29.26 -10.04
CA ARG A 373 -1.33 29.67 -8.80
C ARG A 373 -2.85 29.64 -8.90
N LYS A 374 -3.43 29.97 -10.06
CA LYS A 374 -4.89 29.93 -10.27
C LYS A 374 -5.49 28.53 -10.25
N TRP A 375 -4.67 27.50 -10.45
CA TRP A 375 -5.06 26.09 -10.51
C TRP A 375 -4.59 25.31 -9.28
N LEU A 376 -4.08 25.99 -8.25
CA LEU A 376 -3.77 25.33 -6.98
C LEU A 376 -5.05 24.79 -6.34
N GLY A 377 -5.00 23.52 -5.92
CA GLY A 377 -6.18 22.78 -5.44
C GLY A 377 -6.98 22.08 -6.54
N HIS A 378 -6.64 22.27 -7.81
CA HIS A 378 -7.29 21.61 -8.93
C HIS A 378 -6.45 20.43 -9.44
N PHE A 379 -7.05 19.23 -9.41
CA PHE A 379 -6.42 17.98 -9.79
C PHE A 379 -7.19 17.30 -10.91
N TYR A 380 -6.49 16.69 -11.85
CA TYR A 380 -7.10 15.97 -12.96
C TYR A 380 -6.80 14.47 -12.87
N GLY A 381 -7.83 13.65 -13.04
CA GLY A 381 -7.76 12.20 -12.91
C GLY A 381 -6.84 11.50 -13.90
N SER A 382 -6.44 12.15 -15.01
CA SER A 382 -5.45 11.60 -15.95
C SER A 382 -4.01 11.99 -15.66
N ASP A 383 -3.75 12.83 -14.65
CA ASP A 383 -2.42 13.36 -14.36
C ASP A 383 -1.91 12.86 -12.99
N CYS A 384 -0.60 13.00 -12.76
CA CYS A 384 0.02 12.82 -11.45
C CYS A 384 0.58 14.15 -10.94
N TYR A 385 0.50 14.39 -9.63
CA TYR A 385 0.94 15.62 -9.00
C TYR A 385 1.87 15.35 -7.82
N LEU A 386 2.88 16.20 -7.67
CA LEU A 386 3.73 16.29 -6.50
C LEU A 386 3.38 17.57 -5.75
N ILE A 387 3.15 17.46 -4.45
CA ILE A 387 2.79 18.60 -3.60
C ILE A 387 3.76 18.61 -2.43
N LEU A 388 4.69 19.55 -2.44
CA LEU A 388 5.60 19.78 -1.32
C LEU A 388 4.97 20.81 -0.40
N TYR A 389 4.59 20.37 0.79
CA TYR A 389 4.04 21.19 1.84
C TYR A 389 5.08 21.49 2.90
N LYS A 390 5.27 22.77 3.21
CA LYS A 390 6.23 23.30 4.18
C LYS A 390 5.46 23.92 5.33
N TYR A 391 5.73 23.44 6.53
CA TYR A 391 5.07 23.94 7.74
C TYR A 391 6.07 24.09 8.87
N GLU A 392 5.82 25.03 9.76
CA GLU A 392 6.71 25.36 10.86
C GLU A 392 6.12 24.87 12.18
N VAL A 393 6.90 24.07 12.91
CA VAL A 393 6.53 23.60 14.25
C VAL A 393 7.65 23.96 15.20
N SER A 394 7.34 24.71 16.26
CA SER A 394 8.32 25.11 17.29
C SER A 394 9.59 25.78 16.71
N SER A 395 9.40 26.65 15.71
CA SER A 395 10.48 27.34 14.99
C SER A 395 11.43 26.44 14.19
N LYS A 396 11.00 25.20 13.88
CA LYS A 396 11.67 24.30 12.96
C LYS A 396 10.77 24.05 11.74
N LEU A 397 11.36 24.14 10.56
CA LEU A 397 10.66 23.85 9.31
C LEU A 397 10.58 22.33 9.09
N HIS A 398 9.41 21.87 8.68
CA HIS A 398 9.10 20.48 8.37
C HIS A 398 8.45 20.37 6.98
N TYR A 399 8.60 19.21 6.36
CA TYR A 399 8.20 18.99 4.97
C TYR A 399 7.34 17.73 4.83
N ILE A 400 6.28 17.82 4.03
CA ILE A 400 5.49 16.68 3.56
C ILE A 400 5.47 16.70 2.05
N LEU A 401 5.78 15.57 1.43
CA LEU A 401 5.68 15.40 -0.02
C LEU A 401 4.51 14.47 -0.34
N TYR A 402 3.40 15.04 -0.79
CA TYR A 402 2.28 14.25 -1.31
C TYR A 402 2.52 13.88 -2.78
N ILE A 403 2.29 12.61 -3.10
CA ILE A 403 2.32 12.06 -4.46
C ILE A 403 0.88 11.71 -4.81
N TRP A 404 0.14 12.65 -5.38
CA TRP A 404 -1.25 12.45 -5.77
C TRP A 404 -1.32 11.79 -7.15
N GLN A 405 -2.11 10.73 -7.26
CA GLN A 405 -2.17 9.87 -8.44
C GLN A 405 -3.59 9.79 -8.97
N GLY A 406 -3.80 10.34 -10.17
CA GLY A 406 -5.06 10.23 -10.88
C GLY A 406 -5.41 8.79 -11.24
N ARG A 407 -6.69 8.45 -11.17
CA ARG A 407 -7.20 7.10 -11.49
C ARG A 407 -6.91 6.69 -12.94
N HIS A 408 -6.88 7.65 -13.85
CA HIS A 408 -6.68 7.47 -15.29
C HIS A 408 -5.26 7.84 -15.75
N ALA A 409 -4.34 8.09 -14.81
CA ALA A 409 -2.96 8.42 -15.14
C ALA A 409 -2.22 7.25 -15.79
N SER A 410 -1.36 7.55 -16.77
CA SER A 410 -0.61 6.52 -17.47
C SER A 410 0.43 5.84 -16.58
N THR A 411 0.79 4.60 -16.88
CA THR A 411 1.84 3.87 -16.14
C THR A 411 3.21 4.58 -16.21
N ALA A 412 3.48 5.27 -17.32
CA ALA A 412 4.66 6.09 -17.49
C ALA A 412 4.67 7.27 -16.50
N GLU A 413 3.55 8.01 -16.39
CA GLU A 413 3.42 9.12 -15.43
C GLU A 413 3.45 8.68 -13.97
N LEU A 414 2.82 7.54 -13.65
CA LEU A 414 2.91 6.97 -12.31
C LEU A 414 4.37 6.66 -11.95
N THR A 415 5.13 6.08 -12.88
CA THR A 415 6.56 5.78 -12.69
C THR A 415 7.38 7.06 -12.58
N ALA A 416 7.13 8.03 -13.45
CA ALA A 416 7.81 9.32 -13.42
C ALA A 416 7.51 10.11 -12.14
N SER A 417 6.26 10.11 -11.64
CA SER A 417 5.89 10.76 -10.37
C SER A 417 6.67 10.21 -9.18
N ALA A 418 6.83 8.88 -9.11
CA ALA A 418 7.63 8.23 -8.08
C ALA A 418 9.12 8.57 -8.21
N TYR A 419 9.66 8.62 -9.44
CA TYR A 419 11.05 8.98 -9.68
C TYR A 419 11.34 10.45 -9.32
N GLN A 420 10.46 11.37 -9.74
CA GLN A 420 10.57 12.79 -9.45
C GLN A 420 10.38 13.08 -7.95
N ALA A 421 9.52 12.33 -7.25
CA ALA A 421 9.39 12.45 -5.80
C ALA A 421 10.71 12.15 -5.07
N VAL A 422 11.47 11.15 -5.53
CA VAL A 422 12.79 10.82 -4.97
C VAL A 422 13.80 11.94 -5.24
N ILE A 423 13.79 12.54 -6.43
CA ILE A 423 14.67 13.68 -6.75
C ILE A 423 14.34 14.86 -5.83
N LEU A 424 13.06 15.17 -5.66
CA LEU A 424 12.62 16.26 -4.81
C LEU A 424 12.98 15.99 -3.34
N ASP A 425 12.76 14.78 -2.85
CA ASP A 425 13.17 14.35 -1.51
C ASP A 425 14.67 14.55 -1.25
N GLN A 426 15.51 14.17 -2.22
CA GLN A 426 16.96 14.36 -2.15
C GLN A 426 17.39 15.83 -2.14
N GLN A 427 16.64 16.73 -2.80
CA GLN A 427 16.93 18.17 -2.77
C GLN A 427 16.71 18.78 -1.37
N TYR A 428 15.89 18.14 -0.55
CA TYR A 428 15.61 18.52 0.84
C TYR A 428 16.27 17.54 1.83
N ASP A 429 17.43 16.98 1.47
CA ASP A 429 18.25 16.09 2.31
C ASP A 429 17.52 14.85 2.86
N GLY A 430 16.45 14.41 2.20
CA GLY A 430 15.61 13.28 2.64
C GLY A 430 14.76 13.57 3.89
N GLU A 431 14.59 14.85 4.24
CA GLU A 431 13.72 15.29 5.33
C GLU A 431 12.20 15.18 5.04
N PRO A 432 11.71 15.32 3.79
CA PRO A 432 10.27 15.23 3.52
C PRO A 432 9.63 13.89 3.86
N MET A 433 8.52 13.93 4.58
CA MET A 433 7.65 12.75 4.75
C MET A 433 6.87 12.50 3.45
N GLN A 434 7.16 11.40 2.76
CA GLN A 434 6.48 11.04 1.52
C GLN A 434 5.14 10.33 1.78
N VAL A 435 4.07 10.79 1.14
CA VAL A 435 2.72 10.24 1.27
C VAL A 435 2.12 10.02 -0.11
N ARG A 436 1.87 8.77 -0.48
CA ARG A 436 1.20 8.41 -1.75
C ARG A 436 -0.31 8.47 -1.58
N VAL A 437 -0.97 9.21 -2.46
CA VAL A 437 -2.41 9.49 -2.38
C VAL A 437 -3.10 9.13 -3.69
N PRO A 438 -3.76 7.97 -3.78
CA PRO A 438 -4.65 7.66 -4.89
C PRO A 438 -5.84 8.63 -4.92
N MET A 439 -6.29 8.98 -6.11
CA MET A 439 -7.52 9.74 -6.33
C MET A 439 -8.70 9.11 -5.57
N GLY A 440 -9.43 9.94 -4.81
CA GLY A 440 -10.55 9.52 -3.97
C GLY A 440 -10.16 9.04 -2.57
N LYS A 441 -8.86 8.96 -2.24
CA LYS A 441 -8.30 8.58 -0.94
C LYS A 441 -7.50 9.70 -0.29
N GLU A 442 -7.87 10.95 -0.57
CA GLU A 442 -7.21 12.15 -0.04
C GLU A 442 -7.28 12.19 1.50
N PRO A 443 -6.15 12.30 2.21
CA PRO A 443 -6.17 12.42 3.66
C PRO A 443 -6.70 13.80 4.09
N PRO A 444 -7.29 13.92 5.31
CA PRO A 444 -7.80 15.19 5.84
C PRO A 444 -6.81 16.36 5.71
N HIS A 445 -5.54 16.11 6.04
CA HIS A 445 -4.50 17.13 5.95
C HIS A 445 -4.28 17.65 4.52
N LEU A 446 -4.30 16.77 3.52
CA LEU A 446 -4.15 17.21 2.12
C LEU A 446 -5.32 18.10 1.69
N MET A 447 -6.54 17.77 2.12
CA MET A 447 -7.72 18.58 1.82
C MET A 447 -7.66 19.95 2.52
N ALA A 448 -7.18 19.97 3.76
CA ALA A 448 -7.03 21.19 4.56
C ALA A 448 -6.05 22.20 3.96
N ILE A 449 -4.98 21.75 3.30
CA ILE A 449 -4.03 22.61 2.57
C ILE A 449 -4.75 23.54 1.58
N PHE A 450 -5.83 23.05 0.96
CA PHE A 450 -6.60 23.81 -0.02
C PHE A 450 -7.81 24.53 0.58
N LYS A 451 -8.03 24.46 1.89
CA LYS A 451 -9.06 25.21 2.64
C LYS A 451 -10.43 25.20 1.96
N GLY A 452 -10.88 23.99 1.65
CA GLY A 452 -12.19 23.78 1.04
C GLY A 452 -12.23 24.13 -0.44
N LYS A 453 -11.08 24.23 -1.12
CA LYS A 453 -10.97 24.53 -2.57
C LYS A 453 -10.38 23.38 -3.38
N MET A 454 -10.36 22.17 -2.82
CA MET A 454 -9.90 21.00 -3.56
C MET A 454 -10.96 20.58 -4.60
N VAL A 455 -10.58 20.58 -5.88
CA VAL A 455 -11.43 20.22 -7.01
C VAL A 455 -10.74 19.12 -7.79
N ILE A 456 -11.42 17.98 -7.96
CA ILE A 456 -10.91 16.84 -8.71
C ILE A 456 -11.76 16.68 -9.97
N TYR A 457 -11.13 16.74 -11.12
CA TYR A 457 -11.73 16.47 -12.42
C TYR A 457 -11.55 14.99 -12.76
N GLU A 458 -12.62 14.32 -13.20
CA GLU A 458 -12.56 12.90 -13.56
C GLU A 458 -11.65 12.70 -14.77
N ASP A 459 -11.70 13.63 -15.73
CA ASP A 459 -10.99 13.55 -17.01
C ASP A 459 -10.33 14.87 -17.41
N GLY A 460 -9.47 14.80 -18.43
CA GLY A 460 -8.78 15.92 -19.06
C GLY A 460 -7.44 16.20 -18.39
N SER A 461 -6.65 17.10 -18.96
CA SER A 461 -5.37 17.49 -18.38
C SER A 461 -5.26 19.00 -18.26
N SER A 462 -4.49 19.46 -17.29
CA SER A 462 -4.15 20.89 -17.17
C SER A 462 -2.92 21.29 -18.01
N ARG A 463 -2.43 20.39 -18.87
CA ARG A 463 -1.31 20.57 -19.81
C ARG A 463 -1.48 21.81 -20.69
N SER A 464 -0.38 22.54 -20.89
CA SER A 464 -0.35 23.67 -21.83
C SER A 464 -0.48 23.18 -23.27
N GLY A 465 -1.70 23.17 -23.79
CA GLY A 465 -2.03 22.73 -25.14
C GLY A 465 -3.41 22.09 -25.25
N ASP A 466 -3.94 21.55 -24.15
CA ASP A 466 -5.25 20.89 -24.12
C ASP A 466 -6.36 21.94 -23.97
N THR A 467 -6.67 22.61 -25.08
CA THR A 467 -7.58 23.78 -25.17
C THR A 467 -8.92 23.43 -25.78
N GLN A 468 -9.39 22.19 -25.62
CA GLN A 468 -10.76 21.83 -25.96
C GLN A 468 -11.52 21.55 -24.66
N PRO A 469 -12.15 22.57 -24.05
CA PRO A 469 -13.13 22.28 -23.00
C PRO A 469 -14.15 21.32 -23.59
N LYS A 470 -14.31 20.13 -22.99
CA LYS A 470 -15.33 19.16 -23.41
C LYS A 470 -16.65 19.91 -23.61
N SER A 471 -17.16 19.91 -24.85
CA SER A 471 -18.43 20.56 -25.17
C SER A 471 -19.55 19.82 -24.46
N GLY A 472 -20.42 20.53 -23.74
CA GLY A 472 -21.53 19.94 -23.02
C GLY A 472 -21.47 20.08 -21.49
N PRO A 473 -22.50 19.55 -20.81
CA PRO A 473 -22.70 19.74 -19.38
C PRO A 473 -21.61 19.06 -18.56
N ARG A 474 -21.13 19.71 -17.50
CA ARG A 474 -20.22 19.13 -16.49
C ARG A 474 -20.85 19.27 -15.12
N LEU A 475 -20.92 18.19 -14.36
CA LEU A 475 -21.52 18.15 -13.04
C LEU A 475 -20.44 17.90 -11.99
N PHE A 476 -20.48 18.64 -10.90
CA PHE A 476 -19.55 18.51 -9.78
C PHE A 476 -20.33 18.20 -8.51
N HIS A 477 -19.94 17.13 -7.82
CA HIS A 477 -20.45 16.75 -6.51
C HIS A 477 -19.56 17.40 -5.44
N VAL A 478 -20.12 18.33 -4.67
CA VAL A 478 -19.45 19.02 -3.57
C VAL A 478 -19.89 18.38 -2.26
N ASN A 479 -18.95 17.77 -1.54
CA ASN A 479 -19.22 17.10 -0.28
C ASN A 479 -18.26 17.57 0.83
N GLY A 480 -18.73 17.64 2.07
CA GLY A 480 -17.92 18.02 3.22
C GLY A 480 -18.73 18.43 4.44
N THR A 481 -18.07 18.55 5.58
CA THR A 481 -18.71 18.99 6.83
C THR A 481 -18.08 20.24 7.42
N ASN A 482 -16.94 20.69 6.87
CA ASN A 482 -16.23 21.90 7.26
C ASN A 482 -15.21 22.33 6.18
N GLU A 483 -14.61 23.51 6.36
CA GLU A 483 -13.60 24.06 5.44
C GLU A 483 -12.33 23.19 5.26
N PHE A 484 -12.07 22.21 6.13
CA PHE A 484 -10.86 21.37 6.08
C PHE A 484 -11.08 20.05 5.35
N ASN A 485 -12.32 19.62 5.14
CA ASN A 485 -12.64 18.37 4.47
C ASN A 485 -13.59 18.51 3.28
N THR A 486 -14.03 19.74 2.96
CA THR A 486 -14.90 19.98 1.80
C THR A 486 -14.11 19.91 0.50
N ARG A 487 -14.64 19.17 -0.47
CA ARG A 487 -14.05 19.02 -1.81
C ARG A 487 -15.13 18.90 -2.87
N ALA A 488 -14.73 19.10 -4.12
CA ALA A 488 -15.59 18.87 -5.27
C ALA A 488 -14.99 17.82 -6.19
N ILE A 489 -15.77 16.84 -6.63
CA ILE A 489 -15.36 15.86 -7.63
C ILE A 489 -16.30 15.93 -8.83
N GLU A 490 -15.74 15.94 -10.03
CA GLU A 490 -16.53 15.85 -11.26
C GLU A 490 -17.18 14.47 -11.37
N VAL A 491 -18.48 14.46 -11.63
CA VAL A 491 -19.29 13.25 -11.78
C VAL A 491 -20.03 13.28 -13.12
N PRO A 492 -20.50 12.13 -13.63
CA PRO A 492 -21.29 12.10 -14.86
C PRO A 492 -22.49 13.06 -14.77
N PRO A 493 -22.74 13.92 -15.78
CA PRO A 493 -23.81 14.91 -15.77
C PRO A 493 -25.18 14.25 -16.01
N ARG A 494 -25.64 13.47 -15.05
CA ARG A 494 -26.89 12.70 -15.07
C ARG A 494 -27.67 12.95 -13.79
N SER A 495 -28.99 12.89 -13.89
CA SER A 495 -29.87 13.04 -12.73
C SER A 495 -29.56 12.03 -11.62
N SER A 496 -29.19 10.80 -11.98
CA SER A 496 -28.83 9.73 -11.02
C SER A 496 -27.57 10.01 -10.19
N SER A 497 -26.75 10.99 -10.58
CA SER A 497 -25.56 11.38 -9.83
C SER A 497 -25.87 12.31 -8.65
N LEU A 498 -27.08 12.89 -8.60
CA LEU A 498 -27.48 13.81 -7.53
C LEU A 498 -27.70 13.10 -6.19
N ASN A 499 -27.47 13.84 -5.10
CA ASN A 499 -27.66 13.38 -3.73
C ASN A 499 -28.21 14.49 -2.84
N SER A 500 -29.35 14.26 -2.18
CA SER A 500 -29.99 15.25 -1.30
C SER A 500 -29.13 15.69 -0.12
N ASN A 501 -28.08 14.93 0.24
CA ASN A 501 -27.19 15.28 1.36
C ASN A 501 -26.23 16.42 1.03
N ASP A 502 -25.99 16.69 -0.25
CA ASP A 502 -24.81 17.45 -0.67
C ASP A 502 -25.16 18.56 -1.68
N VAL A 503 -24.14 19.33 -2.10
CA VAL A 503 -24.27 20.39 -3.11
C VAL A 503 -23.76 19.90 -4.46
N PHE A 504 -24.42 20.32 -5.54
CA PHE A 504 -23.99 20.02 -6.91
C PHE A 504 -23.85 21.29 -7.74
N VAL A 505 -22.76 21.38 -8.51
CA VAL A 505 -22.52 22.48 -9.45
C VAL A 505 -22.60 21.95 -10.88
N LEU A 506 -23.59 22.37 -11.65
CA LEU A 506 -23.79 21.97 -13.04
C LEU A 506 -23.43 23.13 -13.97
N ARG A 507 -22.31 23.01 -14.66
CA ARG A 507 -21.88 23.94 -15.70
C ARG A 507 -22.47 23.51 -17.04
N THR A 508 -23.26 24.38 -17.67
CA THR A 508 -23.79 24.18 -19.02
C THR A 508 -23.25 25.23 -19.99
N ASP A 509 -23.62 25.12 -21.26
CA ASP A 509 -23.27 26.10 -22.28
C ASP A 509 -24.02 27.43 -22.12
N ASN A 510 -25.10 27.49 -21.35
CA ASN A 510 -25.93 28.70 -21.22
C ASN A 510 -25.80 29.37 -19.85
N CYS A 511 -25.77 28.58 -18.77
CA CYS A 511 -25.66 29.06 -17.40
C CYS A 511 -24.95 28.05 -16.48
N CYS A 512 -24.71 28.44 -15.23
CA CYS A 512 -24.24 27.55 -14.17
C CYS A 512 -25.35 27.37 -13.15
N TYR A 513 -25.64 26.14 -12.76
CA TYR A 513 -26.60 25.84 -11.70
C TYR A 513 -25.87 25.40 -10.43
N LEU A 514 -26.30 25.94 -9.29
CA LEU A 514 -25.94 25.45 -7.96
C LEU A 514 -27.16 24.77 -7.37
N TRP A 515 -27.19 23.45 -7.42
CA TRP A 515 -28.27 22.64 -6.86
C TRP A 515 -27.94 22.31 -5.40
N TYR A 516 -28.81 22.71 -4.48
CA TYR A 516 -28.68 22.50 -3.05
C TYR A 516 -29.62 21.39 -2.60
N GLY A 517 -29.04 20.23 -2.27
CA GLY A 517 -29.75 19.15 -1.60
C GLY A 517 -30.30 19.61 -0.24
N LYS A 518 -31.40 19.02 0.22
CA LYS A 518 -32.01 19.41 1.51
C LYS A 518 -31.12 19.21 2.72
N GLY A 519 -30.23 18.20 2.70
CA GLY A 519 -29.31 17.88 3.78
C GLY A 519 -27.98 18.63 3.72
N CYS A 520 -27.74 19.44 2.68
CA CYS A 520 -26.43 20.06 2.49
C CYS A 520 -26.09 21.12 3.53
N SER A 521 -24.82 21.13 3.92
CA SER A 521 -24.24 22.03 4.91
C SER A 521 -23.94 23.42 4.35
N GLY A 522 -23.69 24.39 5.24
CA GLY A 522 -23.28 25.74 4.86
C GLY A 522 -21.93 25.77 4.13
N ASP A 523 -20.97 24.95 4.57
CA ASP A 523 -19.62 24.89 3.99
C ASP A 523 -19.62 24.34 2.56
N GLU A 524 -20.44 23.32 2.28
CA GLU A 524 -20.64 22.79 0.92
C GLU A 524 -21.24 23.83 -0.02
N ARG A 525 -22.18 24.65 0.47
CA ARG A 525 -22.78 25.73 -0.33
C ARG A 525 -21.75 26.79 -0.68
N GLU A 526 -20.85 27.11 0.24
CA GLU A 526 -19.81 28.11 0.02
C GLU A 526 -18.74 27.61 -0.95
N MET A 527 -18.28 26.36 -0.81
CA MET A 527 -17.42 25.72 -1.81
C MET A 527 -18.10 25.66 -3.18
N GLY A 528 -19.38 25.28 -3.24
CA GLY A 528 -20.15 25.27 -4.49
C GLY A 528 -20.17 26.63 -5.21
N LYS A 529 -20.29 27.73 -4.48
CA LYS A 529 -20.19 29.10 -5.05
C LYS A 529 -18.79 29.41 -5.56
N SER A 530 -17.77 29.15 -4.75
CA SER A 530 -16.36 29.36 -5.12
C SER A 530 -16.02 28.57 -6.39
N LEU A 531 -16.42 27.31 -6.45
CA LEU A 531 -16.25 26.46 -7.63
C LEU A 531 -16.97 27.04 -8.85
N ALA A 532 -18.23 27.44 -8.70
CA ALA A 532 -19.03 28.01 -9.78
C ALA A 532 -18.39 29.28 -10.37
N ASP A 533 -17.76 30.12 -9.54
CA ASP A 533 -17.03 31.32 -9.97
C ASP A 533 -15.77 30.97 -10.79
N ILE A 534 -15.09 29.88 -10.46
CA ILE A 534 -13.89 29.41 -11.16
C ILE A 534 -14.25 28.78 -12.51
N ILE A 535 -15.25 27.89 -12.53
CA ILE A 535 -15.56 27.08 -13.72
C ILE A 535 -16.51 27.77 -14.70
N SER A 536 -17.18 28.87 -14.31
CA SER A 536 -18.14 29.56 -15.16
C SER A 536 -18.19 31.08 -14.92
N LYS A 537 -18.04 31.82 -16.02
CA LYS A 537 -18.29 33.28 -16.06
C LYS A 537 -19.75 33.63 -16.34
N ARG A 538 -20.62 32.62 -16.54
CA ARG A 538 -22.03 32.80 -16.90
C ARG A 538 -22.89 33.10 -15.68
N GLU A 539 -24.15 33.43 -15.93
CA GLU A 539 -25.15 33.61 -14.87
C GLU A 539 -25.29 32.33 -14.03
N LYS A 540 -25.39 32.53 -12.71
CA LYS A 540 -25.40 31.46 -11.70
C LYS A 540 -26.78 31.38 -11.08
N HIS A 541 -27.43 30.24 -11.25
CA HIS A 541 -28.78 29.99 -10.75
C HIS A 541 -28.71 29.06 -9.54
N VAL A 542 -29.11 29.56 -8.38
CA VAL A 542 -29.24 28.72 -7.17
C VAL A 542 -30.59 28.02 -7.21
N ILE A 543 -30.59 26.70 -7.06
CA ILE A 543 -31.76 25.84 -7.11
C ILE A 543 -31.81 25.04 -5.81
N ALA A 544 -32.92 25.13 -5.08
CA ALA A 544 -33.19 24.21 -3.97
C ALA A 544 -33.80 22.91 -4.51
N GLU A 545 -33.44 21.78 -3.90
CA GLU A 545 -34.04 20.48 -4.20
C GLU A 545 -35.58 20.54 -4.15
N GLY A 546 -36.22 20.09 -5.23
CA GLY A 546 -37.68 20.14 -5.44
C GLY A 546 -38.18 21.38 -6.16
N GLN A 547 -37.34 22.38 -6.42
CA GLN A 547 -37.67 23.59 -7.18
C GLN A 547 -36.91 23.69 -8.51
N GLU A 548 -36.52 22.55 -9.09
CA GLU A 548 -35.69 22.53 -10.28
C GLU A 548 -36.48 22.95 -11.54
N PRO A 549 -35.95 23.88 -12.37
CA PRO A 549 -36.55 24.24 -13.65
C PRO A 549 -36.42 23.11 -14.67
N ALA A 550 -37.27 23.12 -15.70
CA ALA A 550 -37.24 22.08 -16.75
C ALA A 550 -35.89 21.98 -17.46
N ASP A 551 -35.26 23.13 -17.76
CA ASP A 551 -33.97 23.19 -18.45
C ASP A 551 -32.81 22.58 -17.65
N PHE A 552 -32.90 22.59 -16.32
CA PHE A 552 -31.94 21.88 -15.46
C PHE A 552 -31.99 20.37 -15.71
N TRP A 553 -33.20 19.79 -15.74
CA TRP A 553 -33.36 18.36 -16.01
C TRP A 553 -32.96 17.99 -17.43
N VAL A 554 -33.27 18.83 -18.43
CA VAL A 554 -32.84 18.63 -19.82
C VAL A 554 -31.31 18.57 -19.90
N SER A 555 -30.61 19.43 -19.17
CA SER A 555 -29.15 19.47 -19.12
C SER A 555 -28.51 18.24 -18.47
N LEU A 556 -29.27 17.46 -17.69
CA LEU A 556 -28.85 16.19 -17.07
C LEU A 556 -29.34 14.95 -17.83
N GLY A 557 -29.86 15.13 -19.06
CA GLY A 557 -30.39 14.02 -19.87
C GLY A 557 -31.80 13.57 -19.45
N GLY A 558 -32.54 14.42 -18.74
CA GLY A 558 -33.90 14.16 -18.25
C GLY A 558 -33.94 13.86 -16.75
N LYS A 559 -35.13 14.00 -16.15
CA LYS A 559 -35.34 13.71 -14.72
C LYS A 559 -35.41 12.20 -14.48
N SER A 560 -34.58 11.69 -13.58
CA SER A 560 -34.58 10.29 -13.15
C SER A 560 -34.52 10.18 -11.62
N GLN A 561 -34.56 8.95 -11.10
CA GLN A 561 -34.34 8.70 -9.67
C GLN A 561 -32.89 9.01 -9.29
N TYR A 562 -32.72 9.56 -8.09
CA TYR A 562 -31.45 9.91 -7.47
C TYR A 562 -31.55 9.71 -5.96
N SER A 563 -30.43 9.83 -5.25
CA SER A 563 -30.31 9.48 -3.84
C SER A 563 -30.95 10.55 -2.96
N ASN A 564 -32.17 10.30 -2.47
CA ASN A 564 -32.97 11.29 -1.74
C ASN A 564 -33.73 10.75 -0.52
N SER A 565 -33.18 9.76 0.17
CA SER A 565 -33.80 9.22 1.39
C SER A 565 -34.00 10.31 2.44
N LYS A 566 -34.98 10.15 3.35
CA LYS A 566 -35.25 11.15 4.41
C LYS A 566 -34.00 11.49 5.22
N ARG A 567 -33.14 10.50 5.45
CA ARG A 567 -31.88 10.64 6.17
C ARG A 567 -30.86 11.51 5.44
N LEU A 568 -30.74 11.35 4.12
CA LEU A 568 -29.88 12.23 3.30
C LEU A 568 -30.43 13.67 3.25
N GLN A 569 -31.65 13.93 3.73
CA GLN A 569 -32.20 15.28 3.82
C GLN A 569 -31.96 15.92 5.21
N GLU A 570 -31.32 15.21 6.16
CA GLU A 570 -31.06 15.68 7.52
C GLU A 570 -29.69 16.37 7.63
N GLU A 571 -29.68 17.67 7.94
CA GLU A 571 -28.46 18.50 8.05
C GLU A 571 -27.53 18.11 9.22
N ASN A 572 -28.05 17.42 10.26
CA ASN A 572 -27.30 17.05 11.48
C ASN A 572 -27.49 15.57 11.84
N SER A 573 -26.95 14.68 11.01
CA SER A 573 -26.95 13.24 11.34
C SER A 573 -25.93 12.96 12.45
N SER A 574 -26.39 12.50 13.61
CA SER A 574 -25.53 12.07 14.73
C SER A 574 -24.88 10.70 14.51
N ILE A 575 -25.10 10.07 13.35
CA ILE A 575 -24.80 8.67 13.11
C ILE A 575 -24.26 8.48 11.70
N THR A 576 -22.94 8.27 11.63
CA THR A 576 -22.18 8.07 10.40
C THR A 576 -22.35 6.65 9.84
N PRO A 577 -22.50 6.47 8.51
CA PRO A 577 -22.47 5.17 7.86
C PRO A 577 -21.17 4.39 8.13
N ARG A 578 -21.25 3.07 8.22
CA ARG A 578 -20.10 2.18 8.45
C ARG A 578 -20.09 1.05 7.44
N LEU A 579 -18.97 0.84 6.77
CA LEU A 579 -18.79 -0.25 5.81
C LEU A 579 -17.91 -1.35 6.41
N PHE A 580 -18.27 -2.60 6.17
CA PHE A 580 -17.49 -3.77 6.57
C PHE A 580 -17.31 -4.72 5.38
N GLU A 581 -16.12 -5.26 5.21
CA GLU A 581 -15.83 -6.36 4.31
C GLU A 581 -16.09 -7.69 5.03
N CYS A 582 -17.00 -8.49 4.49
CA CYS A 582 -17.40 -9.80 5.00
C CYS A 582 -16.78 -10.88 4.10
N SER A 583 -15.60 -11.36 4.49
CA SER A 583 -14.78 -12.26 3.67
C SER A 583 -14.45 -13.56 4.39
N ASN A 584 -14.39 -14.67 3.65
CA ASN A 584 -13.84 -15.94 4.16
C ASN A 584 -12.46 -16.29 3.58
N GLN A 585 -11.81 -15.37 2.86
CA GLN A 585 -10.51 -15.59 2.21
C GLN A 585 -9.41 -16.08 3.16
N THR A 586 -9.50 -15.77 4.46
CA THR A 586 -8.58 -16.27 5.51
C THR A 586 -8.86 -17.71 5.98
N GLY A 587 -9.84 -18.39 5.37
CA GLY A 587 -10.32 -19.72 5.75
C GLY A 587 -11.40 -19.71 6.84
N ARG A 588 -11.75 -18.55 7.39
CA ARG A 588 -12.89 -18.30 8.27
C ARG A 588 -13.58 -17.01 7.87
N PHE A 589 -14.89 -16.93 8.05
CA PHE A 589 -15.65 -15.72 7.79
C PHE A 589 -15.31 -14.63 8.82
N LEU A 590 -14.93 -13.44 8.35
CA LEU A 590 -14.59 -12.28 9.17
C LEU A 590 -15.24 -11.03 8.56
N ALA A 591 -15.81 -10.18 9.43
CA ALA A 591 -16.28 -8.85 9.07
C ALA A 591 -15.26 -7.79 9.53
N THR A 592 -14.61 -7.09 8.60
CA THR A 592 -13.57 -6.09 8.87
C THR A 592 -14.06 -4.70 8.50
N GLU A 593 -13.99 -3.73 9.41
CA GLU A 593 -14.45 -2.36 9.14
C GLU A 593 -13.52 -1.61 8.17
N ILE A 594 -14.12 -0.97 7.17
CA ILE A 594 -13.48 -0.06 6.22
C ILE A 594 -13.88 1.37 6.55
N THR A 595 -12.91 2.15 7.03
CA THR A 595 -13.08 3.59 7.32
C THR A 595 -12.83 4.43 6.08
N ASN A 596 -13.53 5.57 5.93
CA ASN A 596 -13.40 6.49 4.78
C ASN A 596 -13.57 5.76 3.43
N PHE A 597 -14.64 4.98 3.34
CA PHE A 597 -14.88 4.12 2.20
C PHE A 597 -15.32 4.92 0.95
N ASN A 598 -15.00 4.38 -0.23
CA ASN A 598 -15.48 4.81 -1.53
C ASN A 598 -15.80 3.56 -2.39
N GLN A 599 -16.21 3.75 -3.65
CA GLN A 599 -16.59 2.64 -4.52
C GLN A 599 -15.41 1.66 -4.79
N ASP A 600 -14.16 2.10 -4.65
CA ASP A 600 -12.94 1.28 -4.80
C ASP A 600 -12.72 0.27 -3.69
N ASP A 601 -13.44 0.39 -2.58
CA ASP A 601 -13.38 -0.58 -1.49
C ASP A 601 -14.43 -1.70 -1.60
N LEU A 602 -15.27 -1.68 -2.64
CA LEU A 602 -16.22 -2.77 -2.90
C LEU A 602 -15.49 -3.91 -3.63
N ASP A 603 -15.11 -4.94 -2.88
CA ASP A 603 -14.44 -6.13 -3.42
C ASP A 603 -15.45 -7.04 -4.14
N GLU A 604 -15.24 -7.27 -5.43
CA GLU A 604 -16.10 -8.10 -6.27
C GLU A 604 -16.15 -9.56 -5.82
N ASP A 605 -15.15 -10.04 -5.09
CA ASP A 605 -15.03 -11.42 -4.61
C ASP A 605 -15.64 -11.65 -3.23
N ASP A 606 -16.17 -10.61 -2.56
CA ASP A 606 -16.68 -10.68 -1.19
C ASP A 606 -18.06 -10.03 -1.00
N VAL A 607 -18.62 -10.16 0.21
CA VAL A 607 -19.85 -9.47 0.62
C VAL A 607 -19.47 -8.23 1.42
N MET A 608 -20.12 -7.09 1.16
CA MET A 608 -19.90 -5.86 1.91
C MET A 608 -21.14 -5.54 2.75
N LEU A 609 -20.97 -5.23 4.03
CA LEU A 609 -22.04 -4.82 4.94
C LEU A 609 -21.94 -3.31 5.18
N LEU A 610 -22.94 -2.57 4.70
CA LEU A 610 -23.08 -1.13 4.92
C LEU A 610 -24.17 -0.88 5.96
N ASP A 611 -23.78 -0.45 7.16
CA ASP A 611 -24.69 -0.03 8.22
C ASP A 611 -24.96 1.47 8.10
N ILE A 612 -26.20 1.82 7.73
CA ILE A 612 -26.69 3.20 7.68
C ILE A 612 -27.63 3.50 8.84
N TRP A 613 -27.60 2.69 9.90
CA TRP A 613 -28.41 2.77 11.12
C TRP A 613 -29.89 2.38 11.00
N ASP A 614 -30.68 3.04 10.15
CA ASP A 614 -32.09 2.67 9.97
C ASP A 614 -32.25 1.37 9.20
N GLN A 615 -31.23 0.96 8.45
CA GLN A 615 -31.19 -0.26 7.65
C GLN A 615 -29.74 -0.77 7.58
N ILE A 616 -29.57 -2.06 7.33
CA ILE A 616 -28.28 -2.64 6.94
C ILE A 616 -28.38 -3.07 5.48
N ILE A 617 -27.41 -2.72 4.66
CA ILE A 617 -27.35 -3.11 3.26
C ILE A 617 -26.18 -4.08 3.07
N LEU A 618 -26.48 -5.29 2.61
CA LEU A 618 -25.51 -6.29 2.20
C LEU A 618 -25.33 -6.21 0.69
N TRP A 619 -24.21 -5.64 0.25
CA TRP A 619 -23.80 -5.62 -1.14
C TRP A 619 -23.04 -6.91 -1.49
N ILE A 620 -23.47 -7.58 -2.55
CA ILE A 620 -22.99 -8.91 -2.93
C ILE A 620 -22.12 -8.78 -4.18
N GLY A 621 -20.82 -8.98 -4.02
CA GLY A 621 -19.87 -9.08 -5.12
C GLY A 621 -20.21 -10.23 -6.07
N LYS A 622 -19.84 -10.08 -7.34
CA LYS A 622 -20.09 -11.08 -8.39
C LYS A 622 -19.33 -12.39 -8.14
N GLY A 623 -18.13 -12.31 -7.58
CA GLY A 623 -17.28 -13.42 -7.17
C GLY A 623 -17.56 -13.98 -5.77
N ALA A 624 -18.34 -13.26 -4.95
CA ALA A 624 -18.70 -13.68 -3.59
C ALA A 624 -19.23 -15.12 -3.53
N ASN A 625 -18.68 -15.92 -2.62
CA ASN A 625 -19.03 -17.33 -2.51
C ASN A 625 -20.30 -17.55 -1.67
N GLN A 626 -20.90 -18.74 -1.77
CA GLN A 626 -22.18 -19.00 -1.09
C GLN A 626 -22.04 -18.94 0.45
N THR A 627 -20.89 -19.36 0.98
CA THR A 627 -20.62 -19.33 2.42
C THR A 627 -20.58 -17.89 2.95
N GLU A 628 -19.96 -16.96 2.23
CA GLU A 628 -19.99 -15.53 2.59
C GLU A 628 -21.39 -14.95 2.53
N LYS A 629 -22.17 -15.28 1.51
CA LYS A 629 -23.56 -14.80 1.37
C LYS A 629 -24.43 -15.24 2.56
N ASP A 630 -24.34 -16.50 2.95
CA ASP A 630 -25.12 -17.05 4.05
C ASP A 630 -24.62 -16.52 5.41
N ALA A 631 -23.31 -16.43 5.59
CA ALA A 631 -22.70 -15.92 6.82
C ALA A 631 -22.92 -14.42 7.01
N ALA A 632 -22.87 -13.61 5.96
CA ALA A 632 -23.07 -12.16 6.04
C ALA A 632 -24.47 -11.78 6.54
N VAL A 633 -25.51 -12.53 6.14
CA VAL A 633 -26.87 -12.34 6.67
C VAL A 633 -26.91 -12.64 8.17
N THR A 634 -26.28 -13.74 8.58
CA THR A 634 -26.20 -14.13 10.00
C THR A 634 -25.42 -13.11 10.82
N THR A 635 -24.30 -12.62 10.29
CA THR A 635 -23.45 -11.61 10.92
C THR A 635 -24.15 -10.26 11.00
N ALA A 636 -24.93 -9.84 10.00
CA ALA A 636 -25.74 -8.63 10.10
C ALA A 636 -26.78 -8.70 11.23
N GLN A 637 -27.43 -9.86 11.40
CA GLN A 637 -28.37 -10.09 12.51
C GLN A 637 -27.66 -10.09 13.87
N GLU A 638 -26.49 -10.72 13.98
CA GLU A 638 -25.69 -10.72 15.21
C GLU A 638 -25.15 -9.32 15.53
N TYR A 639 -24.73 -8.57 14.51
CA TYR A 639 -24.28 -7.19 14.62
C TYR A 639 -25.38 -6.30 15.21
N LEU A 640 -26.63 -6.43 14.76
CA LEU A 640 -27.76 -5.70 15.37
C LEU A 640 -27.98 -6.07 16.84
N LYS A 641 -27.97 -7.36 17.17
CA LYS A 641 -28.18 -7.87 18.54
C LYS A 641 -27.09 -7.42 19.52
N THR A 642 -25.85 -7.34 19.05
CA THR A 642 -24.67 -7.06 19.88
C THR A 642 -24.25 -5.59 19.83
N HIS A 643 -24.95 -4.75 19.06
CA HIS A 643 -24.59 -3.36 18.87
C HIS A 643 -24.64 -2.58 20.22
N PRO A 644 -23.56 -1.91 20.64
CA PRO A 644 -23.48 -1.21 21.94
C PRO A 644 -24.56 -0.13 22.14
N GLY A 645 -25.03 0.46 21.04
CA GLY A 645 -26.12 1.43 21.02
C GLY A 645 -27.53 0.86 21.18
N GLY A 646 -27.69 -0.46 21.39
CA GLY A 646 -28.99 -1.10 21.56
C GLY A 646 -29.88 -1.00 20.32
N ARG A 647 -29.40 -1.51 19.18
CA ARG A 647 -30.11 -1.44 17.90
C ARG A 647 -31.36 -2.32 17.92
N ASP A 648 -32.39 -1.91 17.17
CA ASP A 648 -33.56 -2.75 16.97
C ASP A 648 -33.18 -3.97 16.13
N VAL A 649 -33.51 -5.18 16.62
CA VAL A 649 -33.23 -6.44 15.93
C VAL A 649 -34.10 -6.58 14.67
N GLU A 650 -35.22 -5.86 14.60
CA GLU A 650 -36.10 -5.79 13.42
C GLU A 650 -35.62 -4.74 12.39
N THR A 651 -34.44 -4.14 12.58
CA THR A 651 -33.83 -3.25 11.58
C THR A 651 -33.72 -4.01 10.24
N PRO A 652 -34.27 -3.48 9.14
CA PRO A 652 -34.32 -4.19 7.87
C PRO A 652 -32.91 -4.41 7.30
N ILE A 653 -32.68 -5.62 6.78
CA ILE A 653 -31.46 -6.02 6.06
C ILE A 653 -31.80 -6.14 4.57
N LEU A 654 -31.21 -5.28 3.74
CA LEU A 654 -31.41 -5.26 2.30
C LEU A 654 -30.27 -5.97 1.58
N LEU A 655 -30.58 -6.69 0.51
CA LEU A 655 -29.59 -7.35 -0.35
C LEU A 655 -29.46 -6.58 -1.67
N VAL A 656 -28.26 -6.14 -1.99
CA VAL A 656 -27.91 -5.44 -3.24
C VAL A 656 -26.88 -6.26 -3.98
N LYS A 657 -27.01 -6.40 -5.31
CA LYS A 657 -26.04 -7.15 -6.11
C LYS A 657 -25.16 -6.20 -6.92
N GLN A 658 -23.89 -6.58 -7.10
CA GLN A 658 -22.96 -5.84 -7.95
C GLN A 658 -23.56 -5.56 -9.33
N GLY A 659 -23.48 -4.30 -9.77
CA GLY A 659 -23.99 -3.80 -11.05
C GLY A 659 -25.50 -3.53 -11.08
N PHE A 660 -26.21 -3.76 -9.97
CA PHE A 660 -27.64 -3.50 -9.82
C PHE A 660 -27.92 -2.65 -8.57
N GLU A 661 -27.01 -1.75 -8.22
CA GLU A 661 -27.09 -0.91 -7.04
C GLU A 661 -28.18 0.16 -7.17
N PRO A 662 -29.14 0.23 -6.21
CA PRO A 662 -30.14 1.29 -6.23
C PRO A 662 -29.53 2.63 -5.77
N PRO A 663 -30.15 3.78 -6.12
CA PRO A 663 -29.72 5.09 -5.62
C PRO A 663 -29.63 5.18 -4.09
N THR A 664 -30.50 4.46 -3.38
CA THR A 664 -30.47 4.38 -1.91
C THR A 664 -29.22 3.71 -1.33
N PHE A 665 -28.43 3.04 -2.17
CA PHE A 665 -27.11 2.51 -1.83
C PHE A 665 -25.99 3.40 -2.37
N THR A 666 -26.02 3.72 -3.67
CA THR A 666 -24.92 4.46 -4.33
C THR A 666 -24.74 5.87 -3.75
N GLY A 667 -25.80 6.49 -3.22
CA GLY A 667 -25.72 7.78 -2.54
C GLY A 667 -24.80 7.82 -1.32
N TRP A 668 -24.48 6.69 -0.70
CA TRP A 668 -23.56 6.65 0.43
C TRP A 668 -22.09 6.67 0.01
N PHE A 669 -21.81 6.53 -1.27
CA PHE A 669 -20.47 6.52 -1.83
C PHE A 669 -20.24 7.82 -2.61
N HIS A 670 -19.23 8.57 -2.23
CA HIS A 670 -18.89 9.80 -2.90
C HIS A 670 -18.37 9.53 -4.32
N ALA A 671 -18.85 10.31 -5.30
CA ALA A 671 -18.46 10.22 -6.71
C ALA A 671 -18.56 8.81 -7.33
N TRP A 672 -19.74 8.18 -7.20
CA TRP A 672 -20.01 6.87 -7.78
C TRP A 672 -19.87 6.84 -9.31
N ASP A 673 -19.07 5.90 -9.83
CA ASP A 673 -18.93 5.61 -11.25
C ASP A 673 -19.84 4.42 -11.66
N PRO A 674 -20.91 4.64 -12.44
CA PRO A 674 -21.77 3.57 -12.92
C PRO A 674 -21.09 2.60 -13.90
N GLN A 675 -19.95 2.97 -14.49
CA GLN A 675 -19.28 2.18 -15.52
C GLN A 675 -18.15 1.31 -14.98
N LYS A 676 -17.80 1.45 -13.71
CA LYS A 676 -16.66 0.76 -13.08
C LYS A 676 -16.58 -0.74 -13.37
N TRP A 677 -17.70 -1.47 -13.27
CA TRP A 677 -17.71 -2.93 -13.43
C TRP A 677 -18.06 -3.40 -14.85
N SER A 678 -18.06 -2.49 -15.82
CA SER A 678 -18.44 -2.81 -17.20
C SER A 678 -17.36 -3.59 -17.95
N ASP A 679 -16.08 -3.49 -17.55
CA ASP A 679 -14.93 -4.00 -18.32
C ASP A 679 -13.71 -4.39 -17.46
N GLY A 680 -13.75 -5.53 -16.76
CA GLY A 680 -12.54 -6.09 -16.13
C GLY A 680 -11.49 -6.53 -17.17
N LYS A 681 -10.22 -6.11 -17.01
CA LYS A 681 -9.14 -6.45 -17.97
C LYS A 681 -8.81 -7.95 -17.95
N SER A 682 -8.73 -8.58 -19.12
CA SER A 682 -8.41 -10.01 -19.27
C SER A 682 -6.91 -10.30 -19.00
N TYR A 683 -6.55 -11.57 -18.78
CA TYR A 683 -5.15 -11.99 -18.62
C TYR A 683 -4.29 -11.58 -19.83
N GLU A 684 -4.84 -11.72 -21.03
CA GLU A 684 -4.21 -11.36 -22.29
C GLU A 684 -3.98 -9.83 -22.37
N GLN A 685 -4.94 -9.03 -21.88
CA GLN A 685 -4.81 -7.57 -21.80
C GLN A 685 -3.76 -7.16 -20.76
N LEU A 686 -3.76 -7.78 -19.58
CA LEU A 686 -2.75 -7.53 -18.54
C LEU A 686 -1.34 -7.94 -18.97
N LYS A 687 -1.22 -9.01 -19.76
CA LYS A 687 0.05 -9.47 -20.37
C LYS A 687 0.55 -8.48 -21.41
N ALA A 688 -0.33 -7.95 -22.26
CA ALA A 688 0.03 -6.97 -23.28
C ALA A 688 0.56 -5.66 -22.69
N GLU A 689 0.06 -5.25 -21.51
CA GLU A 689 0.49 -4.02 -20.81
C GLU A 689 1.91 -4.07 -20.25
N LEU A 690 2.52 -5.25 -20.10
CA LEU A 690 3.83 -5.40 -19.43
C LEU A 690 5.03 -5.12 -20.34
N GLY A 691 4.84 -5.05 -21.66
CA GLY A 691 5.89 -4.75 -22.63
C GLY A 691 7.03 -5.79 -22.67
N ASP A 692 8.08 -5.49 -23.43
CA ASP A 692 9.25 -6.36 -23.59
C ASP A 692 10.30 -6.13 -22.47
N ALA A 693 10.65 -7.18 -21.73
CA ALA A 693 11.61 -7.16 -20.64
C ALA A 693 13.05 -7.55 -21.07
N THR A 694 13.27 -7.78 -22.37
CA THR A 694 14.53 -8.32 -22.93
C THR A 694 15.77 -7.52 -22.52
N ASP A 695 15.70 -6.19 -22.46
CA ASP A 695 16.86 -5.37 -22.09
C ASP A 695 17.30 -5.54 -20.63
N VAL A 696 16.34 -5.74 -19.72
CA VAL A 696 16.64 -6.00 -18.30
C VAL A 696 17.19 -7.41 -18.11
N ILE A 697 16.69 -8.39 -18.86
CA ILE A 697 17.22 -9.76 -18.85
C ILE A 697 18.69 -9.76 -19.30
N LYS A 698 19.04 -9.00 -20.35
CA LYS A 698 20.43 -8.84 -20.82
C LYS A 698 21.34 -8.22 -19.74
N LEU A 699 20.86 -7.22 -19.01
CA LEU A 699 21.57 -6.59 -17.89
C LEU A 699 21.75 -7.56 -16.71
N THR A 700 20.73 -8.34 -16.36
CA THR A 700 20.76 -9.29 -15.23
C THR A 700 21.66 -10.51 -15.48
N THR A 701 21.85 -10.94 -16.74
CA THR A 701 22.79 -12.03 -17.09
C THR A 701 24.28 -11.68 -16.92
N ARG A 702 24.65 -10.39 -16.81
CA ARG A 702 26.03 -9.95 -16.57
C ARG A 702 26.34 -9.94 -15.07
N GLY A 703 26.74 -11.09 -14.53
CA GLY A 703 27.27 -11.18 -13.15
C GLY A 703 28.65 -10.51 -12.98
N PRO A 704 29.12 -10.27 -11.73
CA PRO A 704 30.21 -9.33 -11.41
C PRO A 704 31.64 -9.78 -11.76
N HIS A 705 31.81 -10.93 -12.43
CA HIS A 705 33.12 -11.40 -12.88
C HIS A 705 33.00 -12.06 -14.25
N ALA A 706 33.10 -11.25 -15.31
CA ALA A 706 33.55 -11.70 -16.62
C ALA A 706 34.15 -10.49 -17.35
N THR A 707 35.46 -10.57 -17.55
CA THR A 707 36.26 -9.94 -18.61
C THR A 707 35.51 -8.98 -19.51
N TYR A 708 35.90 -7.71 -19.46
CA TYR A 708 35.60 -6.74 -20.50
C TYR A 708 35.83 -7.42 -21.86
N VAL A 709 34.76 -7.53 -22.63
CA VAL A 709 34.85 -7.65 -24.08
C VAL A 709 35.75 -6.49 -24.48
N THR A 710 36.99 -6.83 -24.83
CA THR A 710 37.89 -5.93 -25.52
C THR A 710 37.09 -5.34 -26.67
N SER A 711 37.05 -4.02 -26.73
CA SER A 711 36.57 -3.29 -27.89
C SER A 711 37.40 -3.69 -29.10
N SER A 712 36.98 -4.72 -29.82
CA SER A 712 37.52 -5.03 -31.13
C SER A 712 36.47 -4.68 -32.16
N SER A 713 36.59 -3.45 -32.70
CA SER A 713 36.30 -3.04 -34.09
C SER A 713 35.67 -1.65 -34.27
N LEU A 714 35.73 -0.74 -33.29
CA LEU A 714 35.58 0.68 -33.63
C LEU A 714 36.93 1.22 -34.12
N PRO A 715 36.99 1.91 -35.27
CA PRO A 715 38.22 2.52 -35.76
C PRO A 715 38.67 3.63 -34.80
N THR A 716 39.94 3.62 -34.43
CA THR A 716 40.53 4.66 -33.59
C THR A 716 41.11 5.77 -34.47
N PHE A 717 40.87 7.04 -34.12
CA PHE A 717 41.42 8.19 -34.83
C PHE A 717 42.36 9.01 -33.92
N PRO A 718 43.37 9.70 -34.50
CA PRO A 718 44.22 10.63 -33.77
C PRO A 718 43.43 11.74 -33.05
N VAL A 719 43.92 12.17 -31.89
CA VAL A 719 43.27 13.17 -31.01
C VAL A 719 42.90 14.46 -31.76
N ASP A 720 43.77 14.93 -32.66
CA ASP A 720 43.59 16.16 -33.45
C ASP A 720 42.42 16.08 -34.45
N LYS A 721 41.92 14.89 -34.75
CA LYS A 721 40.76 14.67 -35.63
C LYS A 721 39.42 14.61 -34.90
N LEU A 722 39.44 14.49 -33.57
CA LEU A 722 38.25 14.29 -32.74
C LEU A 722 38.02 15.43 -31.74
N VAL A 723 39.08 15.97 -31.15
CA VAL A 723 39.00 17.05 -30.15
C VAL A 723 38.84 18.40 -30.84
N ASN A 724 37.85 19.18 -30.41
CA ASN A 724 37.48 20.49 -30.96
C ASN A 724 37.18 20.48 -32.48
N CYS A 725 36.91 19.30 -33.03
CA CYS A 725 36.54 19.15 -34.43
C CYS A 725 35.01 19.33 -34.58
N PRO A 726 34.54 20.29 -35.40
CA PRO A 726 33.12 20.46 -35.68
C PRO A 726 32.57 19.25 -36.44
N ALA A 727 31.27 18.95 -36.27
CA ALA A 727 30.65 17.72 -36.79
C ALA A 727 30.84 17.53 -38.31
N GLU A 728 30.94 18.62 -39.07
CA GLU A 728 31.14 18.64 -40.53
C GLU A 728 32.52 18.15 -40.97
N ASN A 729 33.52 18.16 -40.08
CA ASN A 729 34.92 17.81 -40.37
C ASN A 729 35.37 16.51 -39.67
N LEU A 730 34.43 15.77 -39.06
CA LEU A 730 34.73 14.49 -38.44
C LEU A 730 34.96 13.39 -39.50
N PRO A 731 35.84 12.41 -39.22
CA PRO A 731 36.00 11.25 -40.09
C PRO A 731 34.68 10.51 -40.32
N GLU A 732 34.53 9.95 -41.52
CA GLU A 732 33.32 9.22 -41.92
C GLU A 732 33.05 8.03 -40.96
N GLY A 733 31.85 7.98 -40.38
CA GLY A 733 31.45 6.95 -39.41
C GLY A 733 31.67 7.30 -37.92
N VAL A 734 32.18 8.49 -37.61
CA VAL A 734 32.30 8.99 -36.23
C VAL A 734 30.99 9.62 -35.76
N ASP A 735 30.40 9.10 -34.69
CA ASP A 735 29.25 9.71 -34.02
C ASP A 735 29.70 11.00 -33.27
N PRO A 736 29.20 12.19 -33.66
CA PRO A 736 29.57 13.46 -33.02
C PRO A 736 29.22 13.50 -31.53
N THR A 737 28.24 12.70 -31.10
CA THR A 737 27.81 12.62 -29.69
C THR A 737 28.65 11.65 -28.87
N LYS A 738 29.57 10.90 -29.49
CA LYS A 738 30.39 9.84 -28.87
C LYS A 738 31.85 9.83 -29.34
N LYS A 739 32.44 11.01 -29.60
CA LYS A 739 33.82 11.15 -30.11
C LYS A 739 34.86 10.41 -29.26
N GLU A 740 34.64 10.29 -27.96
CA GLU A 740 35.48 9.56 -27.00
C GLU A 740 35.53 8.04 -27.24
N GLU A 741 34.52 7.46 -27.90
CA GLU A 741 34.47 6.03 -28.26
C GLU A 741 35.49 5.67 -29.36
N TYR A 742 36.00 6.68 -30.08
CA TYR A 742 36.93 6.53 -31.20
C TYR A 742 38.38 6.93 -30.84
N LEU A 743 38.65 7.24 -29.57
CA LEU A 743 40.03 7.43 -29.07
C LEU A 743 40.66 6.07 -28.73
N SER A 744 41.97 5.96 -28.94
CA SER A 744 42.75 4.85 -28.36
C SER A 744 42.70 4.91 -26.82
N ASN A 745 42.96 3.81 -26.12
CA ASN A 745 42.94 3.82 -24.65
C ASN A 745 44.00 4.78 -24.06
N GLU A 746 45.13 4.95 -24.74
CA GLU A 746 46.21 5.86 -24.35
C GLU A 746 45.79 7.33 -24.55
N ASP A 747 45.22 7.65 -25.71
CA ASP A 747 44.71 8.98 -26.02
C ASP A 747 43.51 9.36 -25.14
N PHE A 748 42.64 8.40 -24.84
CA PHE A 748 41.52 8.60 -23.93
C PHE A 748 42.00 9.02 -22.54
N ALA A 749 43.00 8.31 -22.00
CA ALA A 749 43.58 8.62 -20.71
C ALA A 749 44.31 9.97 -20.70
N LEU A 750 44.98 10.32 -21.80
CA LEU A 750 45.64 11.63 -21.96
C LEU A 750 44.64 12.80 -22.03
N VAL A 751 43.53 12.65 -22.78
CA VAL A 751 42.55 13.73 -22.99
C VAL A 751 41.63 13.92 -21.79
N LEU A 752 41.16 12.83 -21.19
CA LEU A 752 40.18 12.86 -20.08
C LEU A 752 40.80 12.70 -18.69
N GLY A 753 42.10 12.40 -18.60
CA GLY A 753 42.84 12.28 -17.34
C GLY A 753 42.46 11.07 -16.49
N MET A 754 41.73 10.11 -17.05
CA MET A 754 41.26 8.90 -16.35
C MET A 754 41.06 7.75 -17.32
N SER A 755 40.91 6.53 -16.79
CA SER A 755 40.64 5.37 -17.63
C SER A 755 39.22 5.40 -18.21
N ARG A 756 38.99 4.69 -19.32
CA ARG A 756 37.65 4.49 -19.90
C ARG A 756 36.66 3.90 -18.89
N LEU A 757 37.18 3.00 -18.08
CA LEU A 757 36.49 2.34 -16.99
C LEU A 757 35.92 3.35 -15.98
N ASP A 758 36.78 4.25 -15.51
CA ASP A 758 36.38 5.27 -14.53
C ASP A 758 35.46 6.32 -15.16
N PHE A 759 35.69 6.65 -16.43
CA PHE A 759 34.86 7.61 -17.16
C PHE A 759 33.40 7.15 -17.26
N TYR A 760 33.18 5.91 -17.72
CA TYR A 760 31.84 5.36 -17.89
C TYR A 760 31.17 4.93 -16.58
N ALA A 761 31.91 4.80 -15.48
CA ALA A 761 31.36 4.57 -14.15
C ALA A 761 30.74 5.83 -13.52
N MET A 762 31.01 7.03 -14.05
CA MET A 762 30.44 8.28 -13.55
C MET A 762 29.01 8.54 -14.05
N PRO A 763 28.21 9.37 -13.35
CA PRO A 763 26.90 9.82 -13.85
C PRO A 763 26.98 10.52 -15.23
N ILE A 764 25.98 10.29 -16.08
CA ILE A 764 25.93 10.79 -17.48
C ILE A 764 26.11 12.32 -17.57
N TRP A 765 25.56 13.09 -16.63
CA TRP A 765 25.70 14.55 -16.63
C TRP A 765 27.18 14.99 -16.43
N LYS A 766 27.93 14.24 -15.61
CA LYS A 766 29.35 14.51 -15.34
C LYS A 766 30.22 14.13 -16.54
N GLN A 767 29.91 13.02 -17.20
CA GLN A 767 30.52 12.63 -18.48
C GLN A 767 30.29 13.71 -19.55
N LYS A 768 29.05 14.22 -19.70
CA LYS A 768 28.72 15.29 -20.65
C LYS A 768 29.48 16.58 -20.37
N ASN A 769 29.59 17.00 -19.10
CA ASN A 769 30.35 18.21 -18.74
C ASN A 769 31.84 18.06 -19.05
N MET A 770 32.44 16.90 -18.75
CA MET A 770 33.84 16.65 -19.08
C MET A 770 34.11 16.60 -20.59
N LYS A 771 33.19 16.01 -21.37
CA LYS A 771 33.28 16.03 -22.84
C LYS A 771 33.23 17.45 -23.40
N LYS A 772 32.35 18.30 -22.86
CA LYS A 772 32.28 19.72 -23.25
C LYS A 772 33.58 20.45 -22.91
N GLU A 773 34.13 20.25 -21.72
CA GLU A 773 35.37 20.88 -21.28
C GLU A 773 36.57 20.46 -22.15
N LYS A 774 36.61 19.19 -22.60
CA LYS A 774 37.70 18.63 -23.40
C LYS A 774 37.45 18.64 -24.90
N GLY A 775 36.42 19.35 -25.39
CA GLY A 775 36.18 19.51 -26.83
C GLY A 775 35.68 18.25 -27.55
N LEU A 776 35.13 17.29 -26.82
CA LEU A 776 34.60 16.02 -27.32
C LEU A 776 33.06 16.01 -27.40
N PHE A 777 32.42 17.16 -27.19
CA PHE A 777 30.96 17.34 -27.28
C PHE A 777 30.55 18.00 -28.60
#